data_AF-A0ABD0J9N0-F1
#
_entry.id   AF-A0ABD0J9N0-F1
#
_cell.length_a   1.000
_cell.length_b   1.000
_cell.length_c   1.000
_cell.angle_alpha   90.00
_cell.angle_beta   90.00
_cell.angle_gamma   90.00
#
_symmetry.space_group_name_H-M   'P 1'
#
loop_
_entity.id
_entity.type
_entity.pdbx_description
1 polymer ?
#
loop_
_entity_poly.entity_id
_entity_poly.type
_entity_poly.pdbx_seq_one_letter_code
_entity_poly.pdbx_strand_id
1 'polypeptide(L)'
;MQHHSTNPATATCSIHGSQSRRHFETLTHKSTLNSCYNGVREQHPFCSLASISARSRTQGGIHIHQDKVTVTSPTLLWVEALDILLEKLKGANFPFQKLAAISGAGQQHGSVYWKQGARNKLTTLQPDKGLKDQLKDAFAVPDSPVWMDASTTPQCKRLENRVGGAEKLAAITGSRAYERFTGNQIAKIFQRQKERISLVSSFAASLMIGDYAPIDDSDGSGMNLLDIRKRDWSQECLDACAPGLREKLGPVVPSRQVIGQVSSYLCSRYGVAQDCKVVAFTGDNPGSLAGLAPKQGDVIVSLGTSDTVFLWLEMPKPKLEGHIFANPVHTSDYMALLCFKNGSLTRQRVRDERCGGSWQVFDEHLKSTPMGNNGQIGIYFDVTEIQPLVQGVFRFDENDQKAWSGVASEARAKVSHSRCSAAVLWTSCWTWSGVASEARAKVSRSRCSAAVLWTSRWTWSGVASEARAKVSRSRRSAAVLWTSRWTWSGVASEARAKVNRSPRSAAVLWTSRWTWSGVASEARAKVSRSRRSAAVLWTSRWTWSGVASEARAKVSRSPRYPGAHVESFPDAVEVRAVIESQCMSRRVHAENLGYNIGPETRVVATGGASSNQCILQVIADVFNAPVFIQDVANSAALGCAYRAKHGCLGPNVPFSQVVDKCADPVCVARPTPGADKVCTALCECSIQRDVEYASGSSRCAQHCVCTALCECSRQRDVEYVSGIVQVCTALCECSGQRDVEYASGSSRCAQHC
;
A
#
# COMPACT_ATOMS: atom_id res chain seq x y z
N MET A 1 66.30 -4.26 39.32
CA MET A 1 67.68 -4.48 38.84
C MET A 1 67.64 -5.74 37.99
N GLN A 2 67.65 -5.58 36.67
CA GLN A 2 68.77 -5.89 35.75
C GLN A 2 68.70 -7.37 35.31
N HIS A 3 68.71 -7.76 34.03
CA HIS A 3 69.36 -7.17 32.87
C HIS A 3 68.66 -7.51 31.53
N HIS A 4 68.70 -6.54 30.61
CA HIS A 4 68.45 -6.63 29.17
C HIS A 4 69.64 -7.23 28.39
N SER A 5 69.38 -7.82 27.20
CA SER A 5 70.09 -7.55 25.92
C SER A 5 69.44 -8.38 24.77
N THR A 6 68.64 -7.82 23.86
CA THR A 6 68.94 -7.07 22.60
C THR A 6 69.45 -7.89 21.40
N ASN A 7 68.55 -8.08 20.40
CA ASN A 7 68.65 -7.79 18.94
C ASN A 7 69.81 -8.38 18.07
N PRO A 8 69.80 -8.30 16.70
CA PRO A 8 68.82 -7.75 15.73
C PRO A 8 68.61 -8.59 14.42
N ALA A 9 67.85 -7.98 13.48
CA ALA A 9 67.33 -8.43 12.17
C ALA A 9 68.31 -8.50 10.97
N THR A 10 67.81 -9.00 9.82
CA THR A 10 68.11 -8.77 8.36
C THR A 10 68.05 -10.09 7.56
N ALA A 11 67.64 -10.24 6.28
CA ALA A 11 67.13 -9.40 5.21
C ALA A 11 66.41 -10.26 4.13
N THR A 12 65.65 -9.55 3.29
CA THR A 12 64.99 -9.79 1.99
C THR A 12 65.52 -10.83 0.98
N CYS A 13 64.62 -11.41 0.17
CA CYS A 13 64.79 -11.52 -1.30
C CYS A 13 63.45 -11.77 -2.04
N SER A 14 63.27 -11.11 -3.17
CA SER A 14 62.17 -11.24 -4.15
C SER A 14 62.78 -11.53 -5.53
N ILE A 15 62.03 -12.20 -6.45
CA ILE A 15 61.96 -11.94 -7.91
C ILE A 15 61.15 -13.03 -8.68
N HIS A 16 60.25 -12.52 -9.56
CA HIS A 16 59.63 -12.99 -10.83
C HIS A 16 58.95 -14.38 -10.93
N GLY A 17 57.86 -14.61 -11.68
CA GLY A 17 57.13 -13.84 -12.70
C GLY A 17 56.98 -14.66 -14.00
N SER A 18 55.79 -15.23 -14.30
CA SER A 18 55.42 -15.66 -15.66
C SER A 18 53.90 -15.83 -15.83
N GLN A 19 53.37 -15.23 -16.90
CA GLN A 19 51.98 -15.25 -17.33
C GLN A 19 51.58 -16.59 -17.98
N SER A 20 50.33 -17.05 -17.77
CA SER A 20 49.56 -17.69 -18.85
C SER A 20 48.04 -17.63 -18.57
N ARG A 21 47.30 -17.25 -19.61
CA ARG A 21 45.84 -17.10 -19.68
C ARG A 21 45.11 -18.45 -19.46
N ARG A 22 44.04 -18.46 -18.65
CA ARG A 22 42.93 -19.44 -18.71
C ARG A 22 41.62 -18.71 -18.40
N HIS A 23 40.74 -18.55 -19.39
CA HIS A 23 39.44 -19.24 -19.47
C HIS A 23 38.62 -19.14 -18.18
N PHE A 24 37.79 -18.09 -18.11
CA PHE A 24 36.69 -17.98 -17.16
C PHE A 24 35.52 -18.80 -17.69
N GLU A 25 35.35 -20.01 -17.18
CA GLU A 25 34.07 -20.71 -17.22
C GLU A 25 33.37 -20.58 -15.87
N THR A 26 32.09 -20.24 -15.99
CA THR A 26 31.12 -19.92 -14.96
C THR A 26 30.83 -21.15 -14.08
N LEU A 27 31.50 -21.26 -12.92
CA LEU A 27 31.09 -22.19 -11.87
C LEU A 27 30.13 -21.48 -10.91
N THR A 28 28.91 -22.01 -10.88
CA THR A 28 27.80 -21.63 -10.02
C THR A 28 28.22 -21.56 -8.55
N HIS A 29 28.15 -20.36 -7.97
CA HIS A 29 28.31 -20.11 -6.54
C HIS A 29 27.15 -20.74 -5.74
N LYS A 30 27.23 -22.05 -5.50
CA LYS A 30 26.48 -22.76 -4.45
C LYS A 30 27.39 -23.55 -3.50
N SER A 31 28.71 -23.60 -3.74
CA SER A 31 29.62 -24.49 -2.99
C SER A 31 30.50 -23.80 -1.95
N THR A 32 30.61 -22.47 -1.91
CA THR A 32 31.53 -21.78 -0.98
C THR A 32 30.90 -21.34 0.35
N LEU A 33 29.58 -21.49 0.54
CA LEU A 33 28.92 -21.28 1.84
C LEU A 33 28.94 -22.53 2.75
N ASN A 34 29.22 -23.72 2.21
CA ASN A 34 29.28 -24.96 3.00
C ASN A 34 30.63 -25.21 3.69
N SER A 35 31.69 -24.48 3.33
CA SER A 35 33.04 -24.75 3.85
C SER A 35 33.31 -24.12 5.23
N CYS A 36 32.55 -23.11 5.66
CA CYS A 36 32.68 -22.55 7.02
C CYS A 36 31.72 -23.20 8.04
N TYR A 37 30.83 -24.11 7.60
CA TYR A 37 29.87 -24.81 8.47
C TYR A 37 30.36 -26.16 9.00
N ASN A 38 31.43 -26.72 8.43
CA ASN A 38 31.89 -28.10 8.73
C ASN A 38 33.10 -28.19 9.68
N GLY A 39 33.44 -27.12 10.41
CA GLY A 39 34.60 -27.08 11.29
C GLY A 39 34.37 -27.52 12.75
N VAL A 40 33.12 -27.64 13.20
CA VAL A 40 32.80 -28.09 14.56
C VAL A 40 32.15 -29.47 14.45
N ARG A 41 32.88 -30.52 14.86
CA ARG A 41 32.28 -31.85 15.08
C ARG A 41 31.15 -31.71 16.09
N GLU A 42 29.91 -31.72 15.60
CA GLU A 42 28.69 -31.77 16.43
C GLU A 42 28.65 -33.09 17.20
N GLN A 43 28.93 -33.05 18.51
CA GLN A 43 28.83 -34.23 19.39
C GLN A 43 27.50 -34.36 20.14
N HIS A 44 26.45 -33.59 19.80
CA HIS A 44 25.13 -33.75 20.41
C HIS A 44 23.98 -33.84 19.38
N PRO A 45 23.37 -35.02 19.17
CA PRO A 45 22.35 -35.23 18.13
C PRO A 45 20.98 -34.57 18.37
N PHE A 46 20.79 -33.78 19.44
CA PHE A 46 19.45 -33.41 19.93
C PHE A 46 19.08 -31.91 19.87
N CYS A 47 19.93 -31.02 19.35
CA CYS A 47 19.69 -29.55 19.41
C CYS A 47 19.91 -28.81 18.08
N SER A 48 19.22 -29.22 17.01
CA SER A 48 19.16 -28.44 15.75
C SER A 48 17.76 -27.84 15.52
N LEU A 49 17.67 -26.73 14.79
CA LEU A 49 16.37 -26.15 14.39
C LEU A 49 15.51 -27.14 13.60
N ALA A 50 16.15 -27.99 12.78
CA ALA A 50 15.49 -29.08 12.08
C ALA A 50 14.90 -30.12 13.05
N SER A 51 15.60 -30.44 14.14
CA SER A 51 15.11 -31.38 15.16
C SER A 51 13.90 -30.84 15.94
N ILE A 52 13.83 -29.52 16.21
CA ILE A 52 12.64 -28.95 16.84
C ILE A 52 11.48 -28.89 15.84
N SER A 53 11.74 -28.48 14.59
CA SER A 53 10.71 -28.47 13.53
C SER A 53 10.07 -29.84 13.36
N ALA A 54 10.87 -30.91 13.36
CA ALA A 54 10.39 -32.29 13.30
C ALA A 54 9.55 -32.68 14.54
N ARG A 55 10.02 -32.38 15.76
CA ARG A 55 9.29 -32.66 17.01
C ARG A 55 7.96 -31.89 17.10
N SER A 56 7.95 -30.65 16.65
CA SER A 56 6.78 -29.79 16.57
C SER A 56 5.91 -30.05 15.34
N ARG A 57 6.32 -30.98 14.45
CA ARG A 57 5.62 -31.31 13.19
C ARG A 57 5.31 -30.09 12.31
N THR A 58 6.20 -29.10 12.31
CA THR A 58 6.07 -27.90 11.47
C THR A 58 6.79 -28.08 10.15
N GLN A 59 6.24 -27.47 9.08
CA GLN A 59 6.89 -27.32 7.78
C GLN A 59 7.13 -25.83 7.54
N GLY A 60 8.39 -25.42 7.32
CA GLY A 60 8.72 -23.98 7.23
C GLY A 60 8.45 -23.21 8.53
N GLY A 61 8.44 -23.90 9.68
CA GLY A 61 8.17 -23.30 10.99
C GLY A 61 6.70 -23.08 11.32
N ILE A 62 5.76 -23.57 10.50
CA ILE A 62 4.32 -23.40 10.69
C ILE A 62 3.51 -24.70 10.58
N HIS A 63 2.25 -24.62 11.02
CA HIS A 63 1.18 -25.56 10.71
C HIS A 63 0.16 -24.88 9.79
N ILE A 64 -0.09 -25.50 8.64
CA ILE A 64 -1.24 -25.17 7.80
C ILE A 64 -2.36 -26.15 8.18
N HIS A 65 -3.47 -25.62 8.69
CA HIS A 65 -4.58 -26.43 9.17
C HIS A 65 -5.38 -27.04 8.02
N GLN A 66 -6.36 -27.89 8.35
CA GLN A 66 -7.18 -28.59 7.36
C GLN A 66 -7.95 -27.64 6.43
N ASP A 67 -8.36 -26.48 6.93
CA ASP A 67 -9.07 -25.44 6.17
C ASP A 67 -8.19 -24.68 5.16
N LYS A 68 -6.87 -24.94 5.14
CA LYS A 68 -5.85 -24.32 4.27
C LYS A 68 -5.68 -22.81 4.40
N VAL A 69 -6.43 -22.16 5.28
CA VAL A 69 -6.41 -20.70 5.51
C VAL A 69 -5.98 -20.35 6.93
N THR A 70 -6.20 -21.23 7.90
CA THR A 70 -5.67 -21.07 9.25
C THR A 70 -4.21 -21.52 9.27
N VAL A 71 -3.33 -20.62 9.70
CA VAL A 71 -1.88 -20.85 9.74
C VAL A 71 -1.32 -20.40 11.08
N THR A 72 -0.69 -21.33 11.79
CA THR A 72 -0.19 -21.10 13.16
C THR A 72 1.25 -21.57 13.31
N SER A 73 1.89 -21.16 14.41
CA SER A 73 3.15 -21.73 14.88
C SER A 73 3.02 -22.04 16.37
N PRO A 74 3.53 -23.19 16.86
CA PRO A 74 3.56 -23.47 18.29
C PRO A 74 4.33 -22.38 19.03
N THR A 75 3.72 -21.78 20.05
CA THR A 75 4.33 -20.67 20.81
C THR A 75 5.62 -21.12 21.51
N LEU A 76 5.62 -22.35 22.04
CA LEU A 76 6.80 -22.93 22.68
C LEU A 76 7.95 -23.23 21.71
N LEU A 77 7.69 -23.33 20.40
CA LEU A 77 8.74 -23.48 19.39
C LEU A 77 9.70 -22.28 19.44
N TRP A 78 9.17 -21.07 19.60
CA TRP A 78 9.98 -19.85 19.69
C TRP A 78 10.78 -19.76 20.98
N VAL A 79 10.20 -20.20 22.11
CA VAL A 79 10.92 -20.28 23.40
C VAL A 79 12.09 -21.26 23.31
N GLU A 80 11.83 -22.46 22.78
CA GLU A 80 12.86 -23.49 22.61
C GLU A 80 13.95 -23.06 21.63
N ALA A 81 13.59 -22.39 20.53
CA ALA A 81 14.54 -21.87 19.58
C ALA A 81 15.48 -20.82 20.22
N LEU A 82 14.96 -19.99 21.13
CA LEU A 82 15.77 -19.04 21.89
C LEU A 82 16.73 -19.75 22.86
N ASP A 83 16.27 -20.76 23.60
CA ASP A 83 17.15 -21.58 24.44
C ASP A 83 18.30 -22.17 23.61
N ILE A 84 18.00 -22.79 22.46
CA ILE A 84 19.04 -23.36 21.58
C ILE A 84 20.00 -22.30 21.08
N LEU A 85 19.51 -21.12 20.68
CA LEU A 85 20.37 -20.03 20.20
C LEU A 85 21.34 -19.56 21.29
N LEU A 86 20.84 -19.31 22.50
CA LEU A 86 21.66 -18.84 23.61
C LEU A 86 22.69 -19.88 24.05
N GLU A 87 22.32 -21.16 24.09
CA GLU A 87 23.26 -22.25 24.37
C GLU A 87 24.30 -22.42 23.26
N LYS A 88 23.94 -22.24 21.98
CA LYS A 88 24.91 -22.24 20.87
C LYS A 88 25.90 -21.08 20.98
N LEU A 89 25.43 -19.88 21.30
CA LEU A 89 26.29 -18.72 21.52
C LEU A 89 27.22 -18.95 22.72
N LYS A 90 26.71 -19.51 23.81
CA LYS A 90 27.53 -19.90 24.98
C LYS A 90 28.58 -20.94 24.63
N GLY A 91 28.21 -22.01 23.93
CA GLY A 91 29.13 -23.05 23.46
C GLY A 91 30.18 -22.53 22.46
N ALA A 92 29.86 -21.47 21.72
CA ALA A 92 30.78 -20.76 20.84
C ALA A 92 31.64 -19.69 21.56
N ASN A 93 31.61 -19.64 22.89
CA ASN A 93 32.30 -18.64 23.71
C ASN A 93 31.96 -17.19 23.34
N PHE A 94 30.70 -16.93 22.97
CA PHE A 94 30.23 -15.57 22.69
C PHE A 94 30.41 -14.67 23.93
N PRO A 95 30.97 -13.45 23.79
CA PRO A 95 31.28 -12.60 24.93
C PRO A 95 30.05 -11.83 25.43
N PHE A 96 29.11 -12.53 26.09
CA PHE A 96 27.86 -11.97 26.63
C PHE A 96 28.07 -10.76 27.55
N GLN A 97 29.15 -10.73 28.31
CA GLN A 97 29.53 -9.63 29.20
C GLN A 97 29.82 -8.31 28.47
N LYS A 98 30.01 -8.35 27.15
CA LYS A 98 30.22 -7.16 26.31
C LYS A 98 28.92 -6.62 25.69
N LEU A 99 27.78 -7.29 25.91
CA LEU A 99 26.49 -6.80 25.42
C LEU A 99 26.08 -5.54 26.17
N ALA A 100 26.11 -4.40 25.48
CA ALA A 100 25.66 -3.12 26.02
C ALA A 100 24.13 -2.94 25.91
N ALA A 101 23.54 -3.46 24.82
CA ALA A 101 22.10 -3.37 24.60
C ALA A 101 21.59 -4.44 23.64
N ILE A 102 20.30 -4.76 23.77
CA ILE A 102 19.58 -5.73 22.94
C ILE A 102 18.30 -5.07 22.40
N SER A 103 18.03 -5.29 21.11
CA SER A 103 16.72 -5.13 20.50
C SER A 103 16.53 -6.28 19.51
N GLY A 104 15.32 -6.45 18.97
CA GLY A 104 15.05 -7.50 18.01
C GLY A 104 13.81 -7.25 17.18
N ALA A 105 13.65 -8.10 16.18
CA ALA A 105 12.54 -8.11 15.26
C ALA A 105 11.70 -9.38 15.47
N GLY A 106 10.38 -9.22 15.47
CA GLY A 106 9.43 -10.33 15.36
C GLY A 106 8.77 -10.36 13.99
N GLN A 107 8.41 -11.54 13.50
CA GLN A 107 7.51 -11.62 12.34
C GLN A 107 6.23 -10.84 12.67
N GLN A 108 5.82 -9.94 11.77
CA GLN A 108 4.71 -9.03 12.07
C GLN A 108 3.39 -9.78 12.25
N HIS A 109 2.45 -9.09 12.90
CA HIS A 109 1.04 -9.48 13.07
C HIS A 109 0.76 -10.69 13.98
N GLY A 110 1.69 -11.65 14.05
CA GLY A 110 1.54 -12.83 14.90
C GLY A 110 1.41 -12.44 16.37
N SER A 111 0.59 -13.18 17.12
CA SER A 111 0.27 -12.85 18.50
C SER A 111 0.35 -14.02 19.46
N VAL A 112 0.90 -13.74 20.63
CA VAL A 112 1.02 -14.67 21.76
C VAL A 112 0.00 -14.30 22.84
N TYR A 113 -0.66 -15.32 23.39
CA TYR A 113 -1.69 -15.16 24.41
C TYR A 113 -1.23 -15.78 25.73
N TRP A 114 -0.85 -14.94 26.68
CA TRP A 114 -0.37 -15.37 27.99
C TRP A 114 -1.53 -15.79 28.89
N LYS A 115 -1.34 -16.89 29.61
CA LYS A 115 -2.29 -17.43 30.60
C LYS A 115 -2.19 -16.66 31.91
N GLN A 116 -3.27 -16.64 32.69
CA GLN A 116 -3.23 -16.15 34.07
C GLN A 116 -2.10 -16.81 34.88
N GLY A 117 -1.31 -16.00 35.58
CA GLY A 117 -0.13 -16.40 36.34
C GLY A 117 1.17 -16.45 35.53
N ALA A 118 1.14 -16.18 34.23
CA ALA A 118 2.34 -16.24 33.39
C ALA A 118 3.36 -15.16 33.73
N ARG A 119 2.93 -13.97 34.18
CA ARG A 119 3.84 -12.91 34.63
C ARG A 119 4.71 -13.37 35.78
N ASN A 120 4.11 -14.04 36.77
CA ASN A 120 4.84 -14.59 37.92
C ASN A 120 5.89 -15.61 37.48
N LYS A 121 5.60 -16.43 36.47
CA LYS A 121 6.59 -17.36 35.90
C LYS A 121 7.75 -16.63 35.23
N LEU A 122 7.50 -15.55 34.50
CA LEU A 122 8.55 -14.73 33.86
C LEU A 122 9.44 -14.03 34.90
N THR A 123 8.85 -13.44 35.95
CA THR A 123 9.59 -12.67 36.96
C THR A 123 10.36 -13.52 37.96
N THR A 124 10.12 -14.85 37.99
CA THR A 124 10.75 -15.80 38.93
C THR A 124 11.57 -16.89 38.24
N LEU A 125 11.99 -16.65 37.00
CA LEU A 125 12.82 -17.58 36.22
C LEU A 125 14.09 -17.99 36.98
N GLN A 126 14.34 -19.29 37.02
CA GLN A 126 15.49 -19.90 37.67
C GLN A 126 16.61 -20.16 36.65
N PRO A 127 17.86 -19.72 36.91
CA PRO A 127 18.95 -19.76 35.93
C PRO A 127 19.51 -21.15 35.64
N ASP A 128 19.23 -22.14 36.49
CA ASP A 128 19.61 -23.54 36.30
C ASP A 128 18.77 -24.26 35.23
N LYS A 129 17.58 -23.73 34.89
CA LYS A 129 16.63 -24.34 33.95
C LYS A 129 16.52 -23.57 32.63
N GLY A 130 16.16 -24.26 31.55
CA GLY A 130 15.83 -23.62 30.26
C GLY A 130 14.50 -22.85 30.33
N LEU A 131 14.29 -21.90 29.43
CA LEU A 131 13.04 -21.13 29.36
C LEU A 131 11.85 -22.03 29.01
N LYS A 132 12.02 -22.96 28.06
CA LYS A 132 10.96 -23.88 27.62
C LYS A 132 10.33 -24.64 28.78
N ASP A 133 11.15 -25.21 29.66
CA ASP A 133 10.67 -26.04 30.77
C ASP A 133 9.86 -25.23 31.80
N GLN A 134 10.24 -23.97 31.99
CA GLN A 134 9.61 -23.06 32.94
C GLN A 134 8.31 -22.44 32.38
N LEU A 135 8.26 -22.23 31.06
CA LEU A 135 7.16 -21.54 30.37
C LEU A 135 6.19 -22.46 29.64
N LYS A 136 6.34 -23.80 29.71
CA LYS A 136 5.47 -24.77 29.02
C LYS A 136 3.97 -24.58 29.26
N ASP A 137 3.58 -24.11 30.45
CA ASP A 137 2.19 -23.88 30.86
C ASP A 137 1.81 -22.38 30.92
N ALA A 138 2.64 -21.50 30.36
CA ALA A 138 2.45 -20.04 30.42
C ALA A 138 1.51 -19.48 29.35
N PHE A 139 1.08 -20.29 28.38
CA PHE A 139 0.32 -19.84 27.21
C PHE A 139 -1.11 -20.35 27.23
N ALA A 140 -2.07 -19.45 27.04
CA ALA A 140 -3.49 -19.78 26.93
C ALA A 140 -3.86 -20.31 25.53
N VAL A 141 -3.05 -19.98 24.53
CA VAL A 141 -3.18 -20.46 23.15
C VAL A 141 -1.86 -21.13 22.78
N PRO A 142 -1.82 -22.47 22.62
CA PRO A 142 -0.58 -23.17 22.34
C PRO A 142 -0.03 -22.83 20.96
N ASP A 143 -0.91 -22.70 19.96
CA ASP A 143 -0.57 -22.38 18.58
C ASP A 143 -0.93 -20.94 18.23
N SER A 144 0.09 -20.08 18.15
CA SER A 144 -0.08 -18.67 17.85
C SER A 144 -0.38 -18.47 16.35
N PRO A 145 -1.40 -17.66 15.97
CA PRO A 145 -1.58 -17.26 14.58
C PRO A 145 -0.37 -16.47 14.09
N VAL A 146 -0.03 -16.63 12.82
CA VAL A 146 1.11 -15.95 12.18
C VAL A 146 0.66 -15.12 10.98
N TRP A 147 1.56 -14.34 10.38
CA TRP A 147 1.25 -13.42 9.27
C TRP A 147 0.64 -14.09 8.02
N MET A 148 0.81 -15.40 7.87
CA MET A 148 0.26 -16.19 6.77
C MET A 148 -1.22 -16.57 6.96
N ASP A 149 -1.78 -16.37 8.15
CA ASP A 149 -3.18 -16.71 8.41
C ASP A 149 -4.13 -15.79 7.62
N ALA A 150 -5.06 -16.40 6.89
CA ALA A 150 -6.06 -15.73 6.06
C ALA A 150 -7.50 -16.09 6.47
N SER A 151 -7.70 -16.55 7.71
CA SER A 151 -8.94 -17.20 8.14
C SER A 151 -9.98 -16.26 8.76
N THR A 152 -9.70 -14.96 8.88
CA THR A 152 -10.51 -14.01 9.66
C THR A 152 -11.30 -13.01 8.83
N THR A 153 -11.63 -13.31 7.58
CA THR A 153 -12.43 -12.42 6.72
C THR A 153 -13.76 -11.98 7.38
N PRO A 154 -14.50 -12.84 8.14
CA PRO A 154 -15.68 -12.39 8.87
C PRO A 154 -15.41 -11.33 9.95
N GLN A 155 -14.27 -11.42 10.64
CA GLN A 155 -13.84 -10.46 11.66
C GLN A 155 -13.40 -9.16 11.01
N CYS A 156 -12.68 -9.22 9.88
CA CYS A 156 -12.31 -8.04 9.10
C CYS A 156 -13.53 -7.22 8.70
N LYS A 157 -14.54 -7.86 8.10
CA LYS A 157 -15.81 -7.21 7.72
C LYS A 157 -16.53 -6.62 8.93
N ARG A 158 -16.55 -7.32 10.06
CA ARG A 158 -17.17 -6.84 11.30
C ARG A 158 -16.47 -5.61 11.85
N LEU A 159 -15.14 -5.60 11.86
CA LEU A 159 -14.33 -4.47 12.31
C LEU A 159 -14.57 -3.24 11.42
N GLU A 160 -14.48 -3.41 10.10
CA GLU A 160 -14.78 -2.34 9.14
C GLU A 160 -16.19 -1.79 9.36
N ASN A 161 -17.21 -2.65 9.44
CA ASN A 161 -18.60 -2.21 9.64
C ASN A 161 -18.80 -1.46 10.98
N ARG A 162 -18.16 -1.91 12.07
CA ARG A 162 -18.30 -1.25 13.39
C ARG A 162 -17.61 0.11 13.46
N VAL A 163 -16.46 0.24 12.79
CA VAL A 163 -15.68 1.50 12.78
C VAL A 163 -16.25 2.50 11.77
N GLY A 164 -17.15 2.09 10.86
CA GLY A 164 -17.78 2.97 9.86
C GLY A 164 -17.16 2.89 8.46
N GLY A 165 -16.61 1.74 8.11
CA GLY A 165 -16.10 1.41 6.79
C GLY A 165 -14.58 1.23 6.72
N ALA A 166 -14.11 0.57 5.66
CA ALA A 166 -12.71 0.29 5.41
C ALA A 166 -11.84 1.56 5.31
N GLU A 167 -12.36 2.63 4.70
CA GLU A 167 -11.65 3.91 4.59
C GLU A 167 -11.44 4.59 5.95
N LYS A 168 -12.45 4.56 6.82
CA LYS A 168 -12.34 5.14 8.17
C LYS A 168 -11.37 4.32 9.03
N LEU A 169 -11.42 2.99 8.94
CA LEU A 169 -10.44 2.13 9.61
C LEU A 169 -9.01 2.40 9.11
N ALA A 170 -8.81 2.58 7.81
CA ALA A 170 -7.53 2.97 7.24
C ALA A 170 -7.08 4.35 7.71
N ALA A 171 -7.98 5.33 7.77
CA ALA A 171 -7.66 6.68 8.24
C ALA A 171 -7.17 6.72 9.70
N ILE A 172 -7.67 5.80 10.54
CA ILE A 172 -7.26 5.62 11.94
C ILE A 172 -5.97 4.80 12.04
N THR A 173 -5.94 3.62 11.42
CA THR A 173 -4.94 2.58 11.70
C THR A 173 -3.84 2.45 10.65
N GLY A 174 -3.92 3.23 9.56
CA GLY A 174 -3.00 3.13 8.44
C GLY A 174 -3.28 1.97 7.47
N SER A 175 -4.31 1.16 7.72
CA SER A 175 -4.73 0.05 6.85
C SER A 175 -6.22 -0.22 6.98
N ARG A 176 -6.85 -0.69 5.89
CA ARG A 176 -8.15 -1.39 6.02
C ARG A 176 -7.98 -2.70 6.82
N ALA A 177 -9.07 -3.44 7.03
CA ALA A 177 -8.94 -4.71 7.75
C ALA A 177 -8.29 -5.77 6.85
N TYR A 178 -7.26 -6.43 7.37
CA TYR A 178 -6.59 -7.56 6.72
C TYR A 178 -6.60 -8.78 7.63
N GLU A 179 -6.75 -9.98 7.08
CA GLU A 179 -6.97 -11.19 7.86
C GLU A 179 -5.83 -11.47 8.85
N ARG A 180 -4.59 -11.30 8.40
CA ARG A 180 -3.43 -11.50 9.27
C ARG A 180 -3.32 -10.48 10.41
N PHE A 181 -3.93 -9.29 10.30
CA PHE A 181 -3.76 -8.22 11.28
C PHE A 181 -4.35 -8.61 12.63
N THR A 182 -3.59 -8.30 13.68
CA THR A 182 -3.74 -8.93 14.99
C THR A 182 -5.10 -8.70 15.64
N GLY A 183 -5.74 -7.54 15.46
CA GLY A 183 -7.08 -7.27 15.98
C GLY A 183 -8.13 -8.26 15.48
N ASN A 184 -8.02 -8.71 14.22
CA ASN A 184 -8.94 -9.68 13.61
C ASN A 184 -8.69 -11.09 14.16
N GLN A 185 -7.42 -11.46 14.34
CA GLN A 185 -7.01 -12.72 14.99
C GLN A 185 -7.44 -12.77 16.45
N ILE A 186 -7.27 -11.68 17.21
CA ILE A 186 -7.78 -11.54 18.58
C ILE A 186 -9.29 -11.73 18.60
N ALA A 187 -10.04 -11.10 17.69
CA ALA A 187 -11.49 -11.23 17.62
C ALA A 187 -11.95 -12.67 17.31
N LYS A 188 -11.18 -13.44 16.52
CA LYS A 188 -11.46 -14.88 16.27
C LYS A 188 -11.21 -15.73 17.52
N ILE A 189 -10.12 -15.47 18.26
CA ILE A 189 -9.63 -16.33 19.35
C ILE A 189 -10.14 -15.87 20.72
N PHE A 190 -10.80 -14.72 20.85
CA PHE A 190 -11.05 -14.08 22.15
C PHE A 190 -11.76 -15.01 23.15
N GLN A 191 -11.16 -15.11 24.35
CA GLN A 191 -11.68 -15.83 25.51
C GLN A 191 -11.32 -15.02 26.77
N ARG A 192 -12.12 -15.13 27.84
CA ARG A 192 -11.95 -14.33 29.07
C ARG A 192 -10.69 -14.66 29.89
N GLN A 193 -10.09 -15.85 29.73
CA GLN A 193 -9.03 -16.38 30.60
C GLN A 193 -7.59 -15.90 30.29
N LYS A 194 -7.42 -14.89 29.43
CA LYS A 194 -6.10 -14.41 28.97
C LYS A 194 -5.63 -13.23 29.82
N GLU A 195 -4.38 -13.26 30.29
CA GLU A 195 -3.80 -12.19 31.11
C GLU A 195 -3.22 -11.06 30.25
N ARG A 196 -2.39 -11.42 29.26
CA ARG A 196 -1.66 -10.49 28.38
C ARG A 196 -1.71 -10.99 26.94
N ILE A 197 -1.69 -10.07 25.98
CA ILE A 197 -1.52 -10.36 24.55
C ILE A 197 -0.31 -9.59 24.05
N SER A 198 0.62 -10.30 23.42
CA SER A 198 1.85 -9.73 22.85
C SER A 198 1.87 -9.97 21.33
N LEU A 199 2.53 -9.08 20.59
CA LEU A 199 3.03 -9.43 19.25
C LEU A 199 4.26 -10.33 19.40
N VAL A 200 4.70 -11.03 18.35
CA VAL A 200 5.92 -11.86 18.41
C VAL A 200 7.14 -11.02 18.84
N SER A 201 7.21 -9.76 18.38
CA SER A 201 8.23 -8.78 18.76
C SER A 201 8.25 -8.52 20.27
N SER A 202 7.13 -8.05 20.84
CA SER A 202 7.02 -7.77 22.28
C SER A 202 7.04 -9.04 23.15
N PHE A 203 6.63 -10.19 22.61
CA PHE A 203 6.81 -11.49 23.24
C PHE A 203 8.30 -11.81 23.43
N ALA A 204 9.10 -11.70 22.37
CA ALA A 204 10.55 -11.93 22.45
C ALA A 204 11.24 -10.92 23.38
N ALA A 205 10.84 -9.65 23.35
CA ALA A 205 11.31 -8.64 24.29
C ALA A 205 10.97 -9.01 25.75
N SER A 206 9.79 -9.60 25.99
CA SER A 206 9.37 -10.03 27.34
C SER A 206 10.31 -11.10 27.90
N LEU A 207 10.79 -12.01 27.05
CA LEU A 207 11.78 -13.03 27.43
C LEU A 207 13.15 -12.42 27.77
N MET A 208 13.52 -11.29 27.14
CA MET A 208 14.78 -10.59 27.44
C MET A 208 14.73 -9.89 28.80
N ILE A 209 13.63 -9.20 29.11
CA ILE A 209 13.49 -8.42 30.35
C ILE A 209 13.00 -9.24 31.54
N GLY A 210 12.42 -10.43 31.32
CA GLY A 210 11.86 -11.27 32.39
C GLY A 210 10.54 -10.74 32.96
N ASP A 211 9.80 -9.96 32.19
CA ASP A 211 8.47 -9.42 32.50
C ASP A 211 7.78 -9.06 31.17
N TYR A 212 6.51 -8.64 31.19
CA TYR A 212 5.82 -8.23 29.97
C TYR A 212 6.38 -6.94 29.38
N ALA A 213 6.92 -7.04 28.17
CA ALA A 213 7.31 -5.88 27.40
C ALA A 213 6.10 -5.19 26.76
N PRO A 214 6.14 -3.85 26.61
CA PRO A 214 5.15 -3.11 25.82
C PRO A 214 5.27 -3.43 24.32
N ILE A 215 4.22 -3.13 23.56
CA ILE A 215 4.23 -3.15 22.10
C ILE A 215 4.76 -1.78 21.62
N ASP A 216 5.63 -1.77 20.61
CA ASP A 216 6.09 -0.53 20.01
C ASP A 216 5.06 0.07 19.04
N ASP A 217 5.18 1.37 18.79
CA ASP A 217 4.30 2.08 17.87
C ASP A 217 4.41 1.62 16.41
N SER A 218 5.56 1.11 15.98
CA SER A 218 5.74 0.62 14.61
C SER A 218 5.03 -0.71 14.39
N ASP A 219 5.35 -1.76 15.16
CA ASP A 219 4.71 -3.07 14.98
C ASP A 219 3.23 -3.04 15.45
N GLY A 220 2.92 -2.22 16.45
CA GLY A 220 1.54 -1.96 16.89
C GLY A 220 0.64 -1.39 15.79
N SER A 221 1.22 -0.73 14.78
CA SER A 221 0.48 -0.27 13.60
C SER A 221 -0.04 -1.43 12.74
N GLY A 222 0.58 -2.61 12.80
CA GLY A 222 0.21 -3.82 12.08
C GLY A 222 -0.98 -4.60 12.66
N MET A 223 -1.82 -3.96 13.49
CA MET A 223 -2.85 -4.63 14.28
C MET A 223 -4.30 -4.27 13.93
N ASN A 224 -4.54 -3.20 13.15
CA ASN A 224 -5.85 -2.54 13.03
C ASN A 224 -6.44 -2.05 14.38
N LEU A 225 -5.58 -1.76 15.37
CA LEU A 225 -5.98 -1.30 16.71
C LEU A 225 -5.36 0.04 17.11
N LEU A 226 -4.14 0.33 16.65
CA LEU A 226 -3.43 1.57 16.96
C LEU A 226 -3.97 2.73 16.12
N ASP A 227 -4.27 3.87 16.75
CA ASP A 227 -4.40 5.14 16.03
C ASP A 227 -2.99 5.65 15.73
N ILE A 228 -2.56 5.53 14.47
CA ILE A 228 -1.18 5.81 14.06
C ILE A 228 -0.82 7.30 14.22
N ARG A 229 -1.80 8.21 14.33
CA ARG A 229 -1.57 9.64 14.53
C ARG A 229 -1.41 9.97 16.00
N LYS A 230 -2.23 9.34 16.86
CA LYS A 230 -2.17 9.54 18.32
C LYS A 230 -1.06 8.72 18.99
N ARG A 231 -0.53 7.70 18.30
CA ARG A 231 0.45 6.73 18.85
C ARG A 231 -0.08 6.01 20.10
N ASP A 232 -1.40 5.77 20.13
CA ASP A 232 -2.08 5.05 21.19
C ASP A 232 -3.25 4.25 20.61
N TRP A 233 -3.78 3.29 21.37
CA TRP A 233 -4.87 2.45 20.91
C TRP A 233 -6.14 3.24 20.63
N SER A 234 -6.78 2.95 19.50
CA SER A 234 -8.12 3.45 19.19
C SER A 234 -9.16 2.66 19.98
N GLN A 235 -9.82 3.32 20.94
CA GLN A 235 -10.87 2.68 21.74
C GLN A 235 -11.99 2.10 20.87
N GLU A 236 -12.36 2.80 19.79
CA GLU A 236 -13.36 2.33 18.82
C GLU A 236 -12.94 1.00 18.16
N CYS A 237 -11.65 0.85 17.82
CA CYS A 237 -11.13 -0.38 17.22
C CYS A 237 -11.00 -1.51 18.26
N LEU A 238 -10.58 -1.18 19.49
CA LEU A 238 -10.52 -2.15 20.58
C LEU A 238 -11.90 -2.76 20.89
N ASP A 239 -12.91 -1.91 21.09
CA ASP A 239 -14.29 -2.32 21.41
C ASP A 239 -14.92 -3.14 20.27
N ALA A 240 -14.52 -2.85 19.03
CA ALA A 240 -14.96 -3.61 17.87
C ALA A 240 -14.41 -5.05 17.84
N CYS A 241 -13.20 -5.27 18.37
CA CYS A 241 -12.51 -6.56 18.38
C CYS A 241 -12.83 -7.42 19.62
N ALA A 242 -12.64 -6.88 20.83
CA ALA A 242 -12.83 -7.63 22.07
C ALA A 242 -12.94 -6.73 23.31
N PRO A 243 -13.76 -7.11 24.32
CA PRO A 243 -13.89 -6.35 25.56
C PRO A 243 -12.62 -6.43 26.43
N GLY A 244 -12.29 -5.33 27.12
CA GLY A 244 -11.14 -5.26 28.04
C GLY A 244 -9.79 -5.53 27.36
N LEU A 245 -9.68 -5.16 26.08
CA LEU A 245 -8.49 -5.45 25.28
C LEU A 245 -7.34 -4.48 25.61
N ARG A 246 -7.63 -3.24 26.01
CA ARG A 246 -6.62 -2.24 26.36
C ARG A 246 -5.70 -2.73 27.48
N GLU A 247 -6.28 -3.30 28.53
CA GLU A 247 -5.54 -3.83 29.68
C GLU A 247 -4.65 -5.01 29.28
N LYS A 248 -5.13 -5.87 28.37
CA LYS A 248 -4.40 -7.04 27.88
C LYS A 248 -3.24 -6.68 26.95
N LEU A 249 -3.31 -5.55 26.24
CA LEU A 249 -2.23 -5.04 25.39
C LEU A 249 -1.24 -4.17 26.16
N GLY A 250 -1.70 -3.47 27.19
CA GLY A 250 -0.92 -2.48 27.93
C GLY A 250 -0.59 -1.23 27.11
N PRO A 251 0.30 -0.36 27.59
CA PRO A 251 0.68 0.85 26.88
C PRO A 251 1.53 0.56 25.64
N VAL A 252 1.40 1.44 24.64
CA VAL A 252 2.27 1.52 23.48
C VAL A 252 3.47 2.40 23.82
N VAL A 253 4.64 2.07 23.30
CA VAL A 253 5.86 2.86 23.48
C VAL A 253 6.49 3.24 22.13
N PRO A 254 7.24 4.35 22.05
CA PRO A 254 8.07 4.61 20.89
C PRO A 254 9.06 3.47 20.63
N SER A 255 9.25 3.12 19.36
CA SER A 255 10.16 2.06 18.91
C SER A 255 11.59 2.15 19.46
N ARG A 256 12.08 3.35 19.79
CA ARG A 256 13.43 3.58 20.32
C ARG A 256 13.56 3.46 21.85
N GLN A 257 12.45 3.28 22.55
CA GLN A 257 12.43 3.36 24.01
C GLN A 257 13.23 2.21 24.64
N VAL A 258 14.10 2.53 25.61
CA VAL A 258 14.66 1.54 26.53
C VAL A 258 13.53 1.10 27.47
N ILE A 259 13.14 -0.16 27.38
CA ILE A 259 11.99 -0.71 28.12
C ILE A 259 12.40 -1.34 29.45
N GLY A 260 13.70 -1.53 29.68
CA GLY A 260 14.23 -2.06 30.93
C GLY A 260 15.67 -2.50 30.79
N GLN A 261 16.18 -3.13 31.86
CA GLN A 261 17.41 -3.90 31.83
C GLN A 261 17.11 -5.35 31.48
N VAL A 262 18.13 -6.08 31.08
CA VAL A 262 18.05 -7.52 30.85
C VAL A 262 17.68 -8.26 32.15
N SER A 263 16.98 -9.39 32.02
CA SER A 263 16.56 -10.20 33.17
C SER A 263 17.74 -10.75 33.97
N SER A 264 17.55 -10.89 35.29
CA SER A 264 18.51 -11.56 36.18
C SER A 264 18.77 -13.02 35.77
N TYR A 265 17.80 -13.66 35.10
CA TYR A 265 17.96 -14.98 34.47
C TYR A 265 19.10 -14.98 33.45
N LEU A 266 19.10 -14.04 32.50
CA LEU A 266 20.14 -13.96 31.47
C LEU A 266 21.50 -13.56 32.05
N CYS A 267 21.51 -12.67 33.06
CA CYS A 267 22.73 -12.33 33.79
C CYS A 267 23.36 -13.58 34.44
N SER A 268 22.57 -14.34 35.20
CA SER A 268 23.06 -15.46 36.00
C SER A 268 23.41 -16.69 35.14
N ARG A 269 22.63 -16.97 34.09
CA ARG A 269 22.82 -18.17 33.25
C ARG A 269 23.87 -18.02 32.16
N TYR A 270 23.95 -16.83 31.56
CA TYR A 270 24.78 -16.56 30.38
C TYR A 270 25.88 -15.50 30.61
N GLY A 271 25.89 -14.83 31.77
CA GLY A 271 26.90 -13.82 32.08
C GLY A 271 26.69 -12.49 31.36
N VAL A 272 25.45 -12.17 30.96
CA VAL A 272 25.12 -10.84 30.42
C VAL A 272 25.30 -9.79 31.51
N ALA A 273 25.86 -8.63 31.15
CA ALA A 273 26.04 -7.54 32.11
C ALA A 273 24.68 -6.99 32.60
N GLN A 274 24.56 -6.72 33.89
CA GLN A 274 23.29 -6.27 34.52
C GLN A 274 22.81 -4.91 33.99
N ASP A 275 23.73 -4.06 33.52
CA ASP A 275 23.44 -2.77 32.91
C ASP A 275 23.08 -2.85 31.42
N CYS A 276 23.09 -4.06 30.82
CA CYS A 276 22.65 -4.29 29.45
C CYS A 276 21.19 -3.85 29.29
N LYS A 277 20.98 -2.87 28.41
CA LYS A 277 19.66 -2.28 28.16
C LYS A 277 18.87 -3.14 27.18
N VAL A 278 17.56 -3.24 27.37
CA VAL A 278 16.65 -3.77 26.35
C VAL A 278 15.88 -2.61 25.75
N VAL A 279 16.06 -2.40 24.45
CA VAL A 279 15.28 -1.44 23.66
C VAL A 279 14.08 -2.18 23.05
N ALA A 280 12.91 -1.53 23.02
CA ALA A 280 11.67 -2.10 22.50
C ALA A 280 11.92 -2.88 21.20
N PHE A 281 11.36 -4.09 21.10
CA PHE A 281 11.43 -4.87 19.86
C PHE A 281 10.38 -4.32 18.89
N THR A 282 10.56 -4.60 17.60
CA THR A 282 9.68 -4.11 16.53
C THR A 282 9.38 -5.21 15.51
N GLY A 283 8.62 -4.90 14.48
CA GLY A 283 8.34 -5.83 13.38
C GLY A 283 9.57 -6.07 12.49
N ASP A 284 9.61 -7.18 11.76
CA ASP A 284 10.69 -7.49 10.82
C ASP A 284 10.84 -6.48 9.68
N ASN A 285 9.74 -5.98 9.10
CA ASN A 285 9.78 -4.93 8.08
C ASN A 285 10.25 -3.58 8.65
N PRO A 286 9.72 -3.08 9.78
CA PRO A 286 10.32 -1.94 10.50
C PRO A 286 11.81 -2.13 10.83
N GLY A 287 12.20 -3.30 11.32
CA GLY A 287 13.59 -3.65 11.57
C GLY A 287 14.44 -3.60 10.30
N SER A 288 13.90 -4.11 9.18
CA SER A 288 14.58 -4.11 7.89
C SER A 288 14.76 -2.69 7.36
N LEU A 289 13.75 -1.83 7.50
CA LEU A 289 13.86 -0.40 7.17
C LEU A 289 15.01 0.24 7.96
N ALA A 290 15.10 -0.02 9.28
CA ALA A 290 16.20 0.49 10.08
C ALA A 290 17.57 -0.04 9.62
N GLY A 291 17.64 -1.32 9.20
CA GLY A 291 18.89 -1.95 8.76
C GLY A 291 19.38 -1.48 7.39
N LEU A 292 18.44 -1.11 6.51
CA LEU A 292 18.75 -0.48 5.23
C LEU A 292 19.15 1.00 5.39
N ALA A 293 18.89 1.61 6.55
CA ALA A 293 19.30 2.96 6.89
C ALA A 293 18.92 4.01 5.81
N PRO A 294 17.66 4.07 5.35
CA PRO A 294 17.25 5.03 4.36
C PRO A 294 17.36 6.45 4.90
N LYS A 295 17.70 7.38 3.99
CA LYS A 295 17.54 8.82 4.21
C LYS A 295 16.07 9.19 3.99
N GLN A 296 15.65 10.29 4.60
CA GLN A 296 14.33 10.86 4.33
C GLN A 296 14.17 11.13 2.84
N GLY A 297 13.04 10.70 2.26
CA GLY A 297 12.79 10.78 0.82
C GLY A 297 13.25 9.56 0.03
N ASP A 298 13.97 8.60 0.61
CA ASP A 298 14.31 7.36 -0.07
C ASP A 298 13.08 6.45 -0.27
N VAL A 299 13.12 5.67 -1.36
CA VAL A 299 12.26 4.52 -1.63
C VAL A 299 13.13 3.29 -1.65
N ILE A 300 12.75 2.25 -0.91
CA ILE A 300 13.43 0.95 -1.00
C ILE A 300 12.55 0.03 -1.84
N VAL A 301 13.14 -0.63 -2.84
CA VAL A 301 12.49 -1.65 -3.66
C VAL A 301 13.20 -3.00 -3.46
N SER A 302 12.57 -3.89 -2.68
CA SER A 302 13.01 -5.27 -2.52
C SER A 302 12.42 -6.13 -3.62
N LEU A 303 13.28 -6.69 -4.47
CA LEU A 303 12.90 -7.46 -5.66
C LEU A 303 13.06 -8.97 -5.41
N GLY A 304 11.94 -9.66 -5.17
CA GLY A 304 11.91 -11.07 -4.74
C GLY A 304 10.80 -11.86 -5.41
N THR A 305 10.44 -13.02 -4.84
CA THR A 305 9.27 -13.82 -5.28
C THR A 305 8.02 -12.95 -5.30
N SER A 306 7.80 -12.24 -4.20
CA SER A 306 6.98 -11.03 -4.15
C SER A 306 7.92 -9.84 -4.05
N ASP A 307 7.56 -8.73 -4.66
CA ASP A 307 8.29 -7.48 -4.49
C ASP A 307 7.67 -6.68 -3.34
N THR A 308 8.49 -5.94 -2.60
CA THR A 308 8.05 -5.11 -1.49
C THR A 308 8.69 -3.73 -1.58
N VAL A 309 7.88 -2.69 -1.47
CA VAL A 309 8.33 -1.30 -1.47
C VAL A 309 8.20 -0.73 -0.07
N PHE A 310 9.28 -0.17 0.46
CA PHE A 310 9.29 0.57 1.71
C PHE A 310 9.39 2.07 1.40
N LEU A 311 8.49 2.84 2.02
CA LEU A 311 8.42 4.28 1.84
C LEU A 311 8.67 4.99 3.17
N TRP A 312 9.41 6.09 3.12
CA TRP A 312 9.42 7.08 4.19
C TRP A 312 8.32 8.12 3.93
N LEU A 313 7.42 8.35 4.89
CA LEU A 313 6.28 9.25 4.74
C LEU A 313 6.19 10.25 5.89
N GLU A 314 6.23 11.54 5.58
CA GLU A 314 5.95 12.61 6.56
C GLU A 314 4.44 12.85 6.70
N MET A 315 3.74 12.93 5.57
CA MET A 315 2.30 13.17 5.50
C MET A 315 1.59 11.97 4.85
N PRO A 316 1.34 10.89 5.62
CA PRO A 316 0.73 9.70 5.09
C PRO A 316 -0.71 9.96 4.64
N LYS A 317 -1.11 9.30 3.56
CA LYS A 317 -2.50 9.26 3.07
C LYS A 317 -2.99 7.82 3.09
N PRO A 318 -3.49 7.31 4.22
CA PRO A 318 -4.01 5.95 4.27
C PRO A 318 -5.06 5.70 3.19
N LYS A 319 -4.98 4.53 2.54
CA LYS A 319 -5.87 4.08 1.49
C LYS A 319 -6.43 2.69 1.82
N LEU A 320 -7.27 2.17 0.93
CA LEU A 320 -7.71 0.77 0.96
C LEU A 320 -6.59 -0.20 0.55
N GLU A 321 -5.49 0.34 0.05
CA GLU A 321 -4.26 -0.34 -0.32
C GLU A 321 -3.09 0.16 0.53
N GLY A 322 -2.04 -0.66 0.58
CA GLY A 322 -0.84 -0.44 1.35
C GLY A 322 -1.06 -0.50 2.86
N HIS A 323 0.07 -0.42 3.57
CA HIS A 323 0.08 -0.39 5.02
C HIS A 323 0.94 0.77 5.49
N ILE A 324 0.37 1.69 6.26
CA ILE A 324 1.10 2.82 6.85
C ILE A 324 1.32 2.55 8.33
N PHE A 325 2.59 2.54 8.76
CA PHE A 325 3.00 2.31 10.13
C PHE A 325 3.72 3.52 10.72
N ALA A 326 3.82 3.59 12.04
CA ALA A 326 4.78 4.48 12.67
C ALA A 326 6.21 4.16 12.20
N ASN A 327 7.02 5.18 11.93
CA ASN A 327 8.40 4.96 11.52
C ASN A 327 9.24 4.52 12.73
N PRO A 328 9.98 3.39 12.65
CA PRO A 328 10.70 2.82 13.79
C PRO A 328 11.95 3.60 14.20
N VAL A 329 12.42 4.51 13.34
CA VAL A 329 13.66 5.28 13.53
C VAL A 329 13.42 6.79 13.63
N HIS A 330 12.20 7.26 13.33
CA HIS A 330 11.80 8.65 13.44
C HIS A 330 10.39 8.80 14.02
N THR A 331 10.28 9.31 15.25
CA THR A 331 9.05 9.24 16.06
C THR A 331 7.87 10.01 15.46
N SER A 332 8.14 11.08 14.72
CA SER A 332 7.11 11.94 14.11
C SER A 332 6.57 11.40 12.78
N ASP A 333 7.33 10.53 12.13
CA ASP A 333 7.11 10.18 10.73
C ASP A 333 6.49 8.79 10.63
N TYR A 334 6.23 8.38 9.39
CA TYR A 334 5.60 7.13 9.06
C TYR A 334 6.48 6.36 8.08
N MET A 335 6.28 5.05 8.06
CA MET A 335 6.73 4.21 6.97
C MET A 335 5.51 3.63 6.27
N ALA A 336 5.65 3.24 5.02
CA ALA A 336 4.64 2.41 4.38
C ALA A 336 5.23 1.19 3.68
N LEU A 337 4.42 0.14 3.61
CA LEU A 337 4.69 -1.09 2.90
C LEU A 337 3.67 -1.27 1.78
N LEU A 338 4.16 -1.51 0.58
CA LEU A 338 3.39 -2.00 -0.55
C LEU A 338 3.94 -3.36 -0.95
N CYS A 339 3.06 -4.36 -1.04
CA CYS A 339 3.44 -5.73 -1.38
C CYS A 339 2.83 -6.08 -2.74
N PHE A 340 3.66 -6.58 -3.64
CA PHE A 340 3.27 -7.01 -4.98
C PHE A 340 3.60 -8.49 -5.13
N LYS A 341 2.58 -9.32 -5.33
CA LYS A 341 2.70 -10.78 -5.41
C LYS A 341 3.36 -11.23 -6.70
N ASN A 342 3.14 -10.51 -7.80
CA ASN A 342 3.68 -10.84 -9.11
C ASN A 342 5.06 -10.21 -9.32
N GLY A 343 6.08 -10.76 -8.64
CA GLY A 343 7.47 -10.30 -8.67
C GLY A 343 8.36 -11.08 -9.63
N SER A 344 9.32 -11.83 -9.08
CA SER A 344 10.36 -12.53 -9.85
C SER A 344 9.83 -13.64 -10.74
N LEU A 345 8.81 -14.36 -10.30
CA LEU A 345 8.24 -15.47 -11.08
C LEU A 345 7.61 -14.98 -12.39
N THR A 346 6.96 -13.81 -12.36
CA THR A 346 6.42 -13.18 -13.57
C THR A 346 7.53 -12.72 -14.51
N ARG A 347 8.60 -12.11 -13.98
CA ARG A 347 9.79 -11.75 -14.78
C ARG A 347 10.46 -12.99 -15.38
N GLN A 348 10.58 -14.07 -14.60
CA GLN A 348 11.16 -15.33 -15.04
C GLN A 348 10.30 -15.99 -16.13
N ARG A 349 8.98 -16.01 -15.97
CA ARG A 349 8.06 -16.55 -16.98
C ARG A 349 8.18 -15.80 -18.30
N VAL A 350 8.17 -14.46 -18.28
CA VAL A 350 8.34 -13.65 -19.50
C VAL A 350 9.73 -13.91 -20.13
N ARG A 351 10.80 -14.00 -19.33
CA ARG A 351 12.13 -14.41 -19.82
C ARG A 351 12.11 -15.80 -20.48
N ASP A 352 11.43 -16.77 -19.88
CA ASP A 352 11.37 -18.14 -20.39
C ASP A 352 10.61 -18.20 -21.71
N GLU A 353 9.46 -17.52 -21.79
CA GLU A 353 8.60 -17.47 -22.98
C GLU A 353 9.17 -16.63 -24.13
N ARG A 354 9.85 -15.51 -23.83
CA ARG A 354 10.24 -14.48 -24.82
C ARG A 354 11.74 -14.43 -25.10
N CYS A 355 12.55 -15.06 -24.26
CA CYS A 355 14.01 -14.97 -24.34
C CYS A 355 14.70 -16.34 -24.26
N GLY A 356 13.95 -17.43 -24.42
CA GLY A 356 14.47 -18.80 -24.31
C GLY A 356 15.13 -19.09 -22.95
N GLY A 357 14.68 -18.41 -21.89
CA GLY A 357 15.24 -18.53 -20.54
C GLY A 357 16.53 -17.74 -20.28
N SER A 358 17.00 -16.92 -21.22
CA SER A 358 18.23 -16.14 -21.08
C SER A 358 17.97 -14.72 -20.56
N TRP A 359 18.58 -14.38 -19.42
CA TRP A 359 18.62 -12.99 -18.93
C TRP A 359 19.45 -12.07 -19.84
N GLN A 360 20.41 -12.61 -20.59
CA GLN A 360 21.19 -11.81 -21.53
C GLN A 360 20.32 -11.34 -22.70
N VAL A 361 19.48 -12.21 -23.26
CA VAL A 361 18.53 -11.85 -24.34
C VAL A 361 17.45 -10.91 -23.80
N PHE A 362 17.01 -11.12 -22.55
CA PHE A 362 16.11 -10.19 -21.86
C PHE A 362 16.69 -8.77 -21.78
N ASP A 363 17.99 -8.66 -21.45
CA ASP A 363 18.71 -7.38 -21.41
C ASP A 363 18.87 -6.74 -22.79
N GLU A 364 19.13 -7.54 -23.83
CA GLU A 364 19.18 -7.07 -25.22
C GLU A 364 17.85 -6.48 -25.65
N HIS A 365 16.72 -7.12 -25.30
CA HIS A 365 15.37 -6.60 -25.54
C HIS A 365 15.07 -5.29 -24.79
N LEU A 366 15.49 -5.15 -23.53
CA LEU A 366 15.34 -3.91 -22.78
C LEU A 366 16.16 -2.75 -23.39
N LYS A 367 17.34 -3.05 -23.93
CA LYS A 367 18.22 -2.08 -24.60
C LYS A 367 17.72 -1.71 -26.00
N SER A 368 17.11 -2.65 -26.72
CA SER A 368 16.60 -2.42 -28.08
C SER A 368 15.25 -1.71 -28.12
N THR A 369 14.60 -1.52 -26.98
CA THR A 369 13.29 -0.85 -26.87
C THR A 369 13.41 0.52 -26.21
N PRO A 370 12.75 1.56 -26.76
CA PRO A 370 12.80 2.89 -26.18
C PRO A 370 12.03 2.97 -24.87
N MET A 371 12.39 3.93 -24.01
CA MET A 371 11.58 4.27 -22.83
C MET A 371 10.13 4.53 -23.21
N GLY A 372 9.23 4.01 -22.39
CA GLY A 372 7.79 4.10 -22.59
C GLY A 372 7.24 3.16 -23.64
N ASN A 373 8.06 2.26 -24.19
CA ASN A 373 7.65 1.16 -25.06
C ASN A 373 6.78 1.58 -26.27
N ASN A 374 7.00 2.80 -26.78
CA ASN A 374 6.16 3.45 -27.79
C ASN A 374 4.67 3.50 -27.41
N GLY A 375 4.34 3.67 -26.13
CA GLY A 375 2.96 3.74 -25.63
C GLY A 375 2.29 2.38 -25.41
N GLN A 376 2.99 1.26 -25.66
CA GLN A 376 2.45 -0.08 -25.42
C GLN A 376 2.56 -0.44 -23.94
N ILE A 377 1.42 -0.71 -23.31
CA ILE A 377 1.33 -1.00 -21.88
C ILE A 377 0.93 -2.45 -21.68
N GLY A 378 1.64 -3.16 -20.81
CA GLY A 378 1.24 -4.46 -20.30
C GLY A 378 0.90 -4.40 -18.81
N ILE A 379 0.08 -5.31 -18.32
CA ILE A 379 -0.18 -5.54 -16.89
C ILE A 379 -0.15 -7.06 -16.69
N TYR A 380 0.69 -7.53 -15.77
CA TYR A 380 1.03 -8.96 -15.64
C TYR A 380 0.75 -9.46 -14.23
N PHE A 381 -0.45 -10.00 -14.01
CA PHE A 381 -0.87 -10.60 -12.75
C PHE A 381 -1.13 -12.10 -12.94
N ASP A 382 -0.06 -12.90 -13.00
CA ASP A 382 -0.14 -14.36 -13.20
C ASP A 382 -0.98 -15.04 -12.11
N VAL A 383 -0.84 -14.53 -10.88
CA VAL A 383 -1.71 -14.84 -9.75
C VAL A 383 -2.47 -13.59 -9.33
N THR A 384 -3.60 -13.76 -8.62
CA THR A 384 -4.33 -12.62 -8.05
C THR A 384 -3.39 -11.71 -7.28
N GLU A 385 -3.25 -10.48 -7.75
CA GLU A 385 -2.42 -9.45 -7.15
C GLU A 385 -3.05 -8.95 -5.85
N ILE A 386 -2.24 -8.36 -4.96
CA ILE A 386 -2.69 -7.79 -3.69
C ILE A 386 -3.36 -6.45 -3.96
N GLN A 387 -2.75 -5.62 -4.81
CA GLN A 387 -3.13 -4.25 -5.11
C GLN A 387 -2.88 -3.96 -6.61
N PRO A 388 -3.91 -4.01 -7.46
CA PRO A 388 -5.32 -4.33 -7.19
C PRO A 388 -5.60 -5.85 -7.07
N LEU A 389 -6.77 -6.24 -6.56
CA LEU A 389 -7.21 -7.65 -6.48
C LEU A 389 -7.66 -8.18 -7.86
N VAL A 390 -6.72 -8.25 -8.81
CA VAL A 390 -6.94 -8.63 -10.20
C VAL A 390 -5.97 -9.74 -10.58
N GLN A 391 -6.39 -10.63 -11.48
CA GLN A 391 -5.56 -11.65 -12.10
C GLN A 391 -5.74 -11.60 -13.62
N GLY A 392 -4.66 -11.78 -14.36
CA GLY A 392 -4.63 -11.80 -15.82
C GLY A 392 -3.42 -11.09 -16.40
N VAL A 393 -3.23 -11.28 -17.70
CA VAL A 393 -2.27 -10.51 -18.50
C VAL A 393 -3.05 -9.63 -19.46
N PHE A 394 -2.88 -8.32 -19.34
CA PHE A 394 -3.59 -7.31 -20.13
C PHE A 394 -2.60 -6.52 -20.96
N ARG A 395 -2.87 -6.32 -22.25
CA ARG A 395 -1.98 -5.63 -23.18
C ARG A 395 -2.75 -4.57 -23.94
N PHE A 396 -2.17 -3.38 -24.04
CA PHE A 396 -2.75 -2.21 -24.69
C PHE A 396 -1.76 -1.65 -25.70
N ASP A 397 -2.20 -1.49 -26.95
CA ASP A 397 -1.38 -0.88 -28.00
C ASP A 397 -1.27 0.65 -27.84
N GLU A 398 -0.70 1.34 -28.82
CA GLU A 398 -0.59 2.81 -28.83
C GLU A 398 -1.83 3.52 -29.39
N ASN A 399 -2.82 2.78 -29.92
CA ASN A 399 -3.90 3.31 -30.76
C ASN A 399 -5.24 3.39 -30.03
N ASP A 400 -5.60 4.57 -29.53
CA ASP A 400 -6.94 4.84 -28.98
C ASP A 400 -8.04 4.66 -30.04
N GLN A 401 -8.59 3.45 -30.16
CA GLN A 401 -9.84 3.23 -30.88
C GLN A 401 -11.03 3.73 -30.05
N LYS A 402 -11.06 5.05 -29.81
CA LYS A 402 -12.27 5.85 -29.59
C LYS A 402 -12.07 7.35 -29.75
N ALA A 403 -11.06 7.76 -30.53
CA ALA A 403 -11.06 9.09 -31.12
C ALA A 403 -12.16 9.15 -32.20
N TRP A 404 -13.28 9.80 -31.89
CA TRP A 404 -14.15 10.35 -32.94
C TRP A 404 -13.33 11.39 -33.72
N SER A 405 -12.78 11.00 -34.87
CA SER A 405 -12.19 11.94 -35.82
C SER A 405 -13.31 12.56 -36.65
N GLY A 406 -13.92 13.61 -36.11
CA GLY A 406 -14.88 14.46 -36.81
C GLY A 406 -14.94 15.83 -36.17
N VAL A 407 -14.93 16.89 -36.97
CA VAL A 407 -15.24 18.25 -36.50
C VAL A 407 -16.71 18.28 -36.09
N ALA A 408 -16.99 18.11 -34.79
CA ALA A 408 -18.33 18.32 -34.24
C ALA A 408 -18.44 19.77 -33.75
N SER A 409 -19.16 20.59 -34.50
CA SER A 409 -19.46 21.98 -34.13
C SER A 409 -20.45 22.10 -32.96
N GLU A 410 -21.12 21.01 -32.57
CA GLU A 410 -22.11 20.98 -31.48
C GLU A 410 -22.20 19.60 -30.80
N ALA A 411 -22.30 19.55 -29.47
CA ALA A 411 -22.69 18.36 -28.70
C ALA A 411 -24.03 18.61 -27.99
N ARG A 412 -25.07 17.82 -28.30
CA ARG A 412 -26.45 18.04 -27.82
C ARG A 412 -27.11 16.74 -27.37
N ALA A 413 -27.70 16.74 -26.16
CA ALA A 413 -28.70 15.76 -25.74
C ALA A 413 -30.05 16.47 -25.54
N LYS A 414 -31.10 16.00 -26.24
CA LYS A 414 -32.42 16.63 -26.26
C LYS A 414 -33.52 15.58 -26.18
N VAL A 415 -34.45 15.73 -25.24
CA VAL A 415 -35.67 14.90 -25.15
C VAL A 415 -36.89 15.82 -25.19
N SER A 416 -37.91 15.44 -25.96
CA SER A 416 -39.18 16.16 -26.07
C SER A 416 -40.34 15.18 -26.25
N HIS A 417 -41.48 15.47 -25.61
CA HIS A 417 -42.75 14.72 -25.72
C HIS A 417 -42.72 13.27 -25.16
N SER A 418 -42.25 13.09 -23.92
CA SER A 418 -42.27 11.79 -23.22
C SER A 418 -42.92 11.88 -21.84
N ARG A 419 -43.52 10.78 -21.36
CA ARG A 419 -44.23 10.73 -20.06
C ARG A 419 -43.27 10.74 -18.85
N CYS A 420 -42.10 10.08 -18.95
CA CYS A 420 -40.97 10.13 -17.99
C CYS A 420 -39.64 10.05 -18.77
N SER A 421 -38.68 10.95 -18.56
CA SER A 421 -37.35 10.85 -19.20
C SER A 421 -36.23 11.60 -18.49
N ALA A 422 -35.02 11.02 -18.55
CA ALA A 422 -33.76 11.67 -18.23
C ALA A 422 -32.98 11.95 -19.54
N ALA A 423 -32.40 13.13 -19.66
CA ALA A 423 -31.40 13.42 -20.68
C ALA A 423 -30.04 13.49 -19.98
N VAL A 424 -29.21 12.48 -20.20
CA VAL A 424 -27.89 12.34 -19.57
C VAL A 424 -26.83 12.43 -20.66
N LEU A 425 -25.93 13.41 -20.54
CA LEU A 425 -24.71 13.45 -21.33
C LEU A 425 -23.57 13.09 -20.38
N TRP A 426 -22.91 11.97 -20.63
CA TRP A 426 -21.92 11.38 -19.72
C TRP A 426 -20.60 11.10 -20.43
N THR A 427 -19.48 11.49 -19.81
CA THR A 427 -18.13 10.99 -20.13
C THR A 427 -17.26 11.01 -18.86
N SER A 428 -16.23 10.16 -18.78
CA SER A 428 -15.26 10.14 -17.68
C SER A 428 -14.30 11.34 -17.67
N CYS A 429 -14.03 11.97 -18.81
CA CYS A 429 -13.16 13.15 -18.91
C CYS A 429 -13.53 13.98 -20.16
N TRP A 430 -13.75 15.29 -20.00
CA TRP A 430 -13.86 16.21 -21.14
C TRP A 430 -12.57 17.04 -21.23
N THR A 431 -11.83 16.87 -22.32
CA THR A 431 -10.68 17.71 -22.67
C THR A 431 -10.95 18.35 -24.03
N TRP A 432 -10.92 19.67 -24.10
CA TRP A 432 -11.21 20.38 -25.35
C TRP A 432 -10.22 21.53 -25.57
N SER A 433 -9.67 21.62 -26.78
CA SER A 433 -8.73 22.68 -27.21
C SER A 433 -9.20 23.29 -28.53
N GLY A 434 -9.63 24.56 -28.53
CA GLY A 434 -10.13 25.28 -29.73
C GLY A 434 -11.03 26.51 -29.44
N VAL A 435 -11.86 26.92 -30.40
CA VAL A 435 -12.96 27.91 -30.26
C VAL A 435 -14.33 27.22 -30.30
N ALA A 436 -15.06 27.15 -29.18
CA ALA A 436 -16.36 26.48 -29.09
C ALA A 436 -17.50 27.49 -28.91
N SER A 437 -18.56 27.34 -29.70
CA SER A 437 -19.71 28.26 -29.67
C SER A 437 -20.76 27.92 -28.59
N GLU A 438 -21.07 26.64 -28.30
CA GLU A 438 -22.05 26.26 -27.25
C GLU A 438 -21.95 24.78 -26.77
N ALA A 439 -22.12 24.52 -25.46
CA ALA A 439 -22.38 23.18 -24.89
C ALA A 439 -23.69 23.18 -24.07
N ARG A 440 -24.67 22.32 -24.43
CA ARG A 440 -26.05 22.43 -23.90
C ARG A 440 -26.74 21.07 -23.62
N ALA A 441 -27.29 20.94 -22.42
CA ALA A 441 -28.32 19.93 -22.07
C ALA A 441 -29.69 20.63 -21.86
N LYS A 442 -30.74 20.16 -22.55
CA LYS A 442 -32.07 20.82 -22.54
C LYS A 442 -33.24 19.83 -22.51
N VAL A 443 -34.18 20.06 -21.58
CA VAL A 443 -35.47 19.35 -21.52
C VAL A 443 -36.64 20.33 -21.59
N SER A 444 -37.69 19.99 -22.33
CA SER A 444 -38.91 20.80 -22.47
C SER A 444 -40.17 19.98 -22.66
N ARG A 445 -41.28 20.38 -22.02
CA ARG A 445 -42.65 19.83 -22.17
C ARG A 445 -42.83 18.36 -21.73
N SER A 446 -42.26 17.96 -20.60
CA SER A 446 -42.44 16.61 -19.99
C SER A 446 -43.00 16.67 -18.56
N ARG A 447 -43.71 15.61 -18.10
CA ARG A 447 -44.41 15.59 -16.79
C ARG A 447 -43.46 15.38 -15.58
N CYS A 448 -42.41 14.56 -15.71
CA CYS A 448 -41.31 14.36 -14.75
C CYS A 448 -39.96 14.29 -15.49
N SER A 449 -38.95 15.09 -15.11
CA SER A 449 -37.66 15.11 -15.85
C SER A 449 -36.44 15.57 -15.04
N ALA A 450 -35.29 14.92 -15.27
CA ALA A 450 -33.96 15.35 -14.82
C ALA A 450 -33.05 15.62 -16.02
N ALA A 451 -32.34 16.75 -16.00
CA ALA A 451 -31.24 17.03 -16.92
C ALA A 451 -29.94 17.00 -16.12
N VAL A 452 -29.08 16.03 -16.41
CA VAL A 452 -27.84 15.79 -15.67
C VAL A 452 -26.67 15.84 -16.64
N LEU A 453 -25.75 16.76 -16.40
CA LEU A 453 -24.44 16.78 -17.04
C LEU A 453 -23.40 16.36 -16.00
N TRP A 454 -22.73 15.23 -16.25
CA TRP A 454 -21.87 14.57 -15.26
C TRP A 454 -20.47 14.31 -15.83
N THR A 455 -19.42 14.82 -15.17
CA THR A 455 -18.01 14.55 -15.53
C THR A 455 -17.15 14.43 -14.27
N SER A 456 -16.19 13.51 -14.24
CA SER A 456 -15.21 13.37 -13.15
C SER A 456 -14.10 14.43 -13.18
N ARG A 457 -13.77 14.95 -14.37
CA ARG A 457 -12.77 16.01 -14.60
C ARG A 457 -13.15 16.77 -15.87
N TRP A 458 -13.13 18.10 -15.79
CA TRP A 458 -13.32 18.97 -16.94
C TRP A 458 -12.11 19.90 -17.07
N THR A 459 -11.42 19.81 -18.21
CA THR A 459 -10.24 20.62 -18.53
C THR A 459 -10.45 21.33 -19.86
N TRP A 460 -10.28 22.65 -19.88
CA TRP A 460 -10.52 23.45 -21.07
C TRP A 460 -9.42 24.50 -21.26
N SER A 461 -8.97 24.65 -22.52
CA SER A 461 -8.02 25.68 -22.95
C SER A 461 -8.48 26.29 -24.28
N GLY A 462 -8.98 27.55 -24.29
CA GLY A 462 -9.52 28.20 -25.49
C GLY A 462 -10.28 29.53 -25.28
N VAL A 463 -11.24 29.84 -26.17
CA VAL A 463 -12.27 30.90 -26.02
C VAL A 463 -13.67 30.27 -26.11
N ALA A 464 -14.54 30.48 -25.11
CA ALA A 464 -15.88 29.90 -25.04
C ALA A 464 -16.94 30.97 -24.72
N SER A 465 -18.00 31.00 -25.53
CA SER A 465 -19.08 31.97 -25.38
C SER A 465 -20.12 31.60 -24.31
N GLU A 466 -20.50 30.32 -24.13
CA GLU A 466 -21.52 29.92 -23.14
C GLU A 466 -21.49 28.41 -22.76
N ALA A 467 -21.68 28.08 -21.46
CA ALA A 467 -21.98 26.72 -20.97
C ALA A 467 -23.30 26.69 -20.16
N ARG A 468 -24.28 25.86 -20.57
CA ARG A 468 -25.68 25.97 -20.07
C ARG A 468 -26.42 24.64 -19.83
N ALA A 469 -26.98 24.47 -18.63
CA ALA A 469 -28.04 23.50 -18.33
C ALA A 469 -29.40 24.22 -18.18
N LYS A 470 -30.44 23.81 -18.94
CA LYS A 470 -31.74 24.54 -18.97
C LYS A 470 -32.95 23.60 -18.98
N VAL A 471 -33.90 23.87 -18.08
CA VAL A 471 -35.22 23.22 -18.07
C VAL A 471 -36.34 24.27 -18.20
N SER A 472 -37.37 23.97 -19.00
CA SER A 472 -38.50 24.88 -19.22
C SER A 472 -39.84 24.16 -19.43
N ARG A 473 -40.91 24.67 -18.80
CA ARG A 473 -42.31 24.20 -18.94
C ARG A 473 -42.53 22.72 -18.54
N SER A 474 -42.11 22.33 -17.34
CA SER A 474 -42.30 20.97 -16.76
C SER A 474 -42.84 21.03 -15.31
N ARG A 475 -43.64 20.03 -14.87
CA ARG A 475 -44.38 20.09 -13.57
C ARG A 475 -43.52 19.75 -12.33
N ARG A 476 -42.49 18.89 -12.45
CA ARG A 476 -41.45 18.59 -11.45
C ARG A 476 -40.09 18.44 -12.14
N SER A 477 -39.07 19.22 -11.77
CA SER A 477 -37.79 19.26 -12.53
C SER A 477 -36.54 19.53 -11.68
N ALA A 478 -35.43 18.83 -11.96
CA ALA A 478 -34.09 19.13 -11.45
C ALA A 478 -33.11 19.36 -12.60
N ALA A 479 -32.30 20.42 -12.50
CA ALA A 479 -31.15 20.67 -13.38
C ALA A 479 -29.87 20.61 -12.54
N VAL A 480 -29.02 19.63 -12.82
CA VAL A 480 -27.81 19.36 -12.03
C VAL A 480 -26.61 19.37 -12.97
N LEU A 481 -25.65 20.24 -12.67
CA LEU A 481 -24.31 20.23 -13.27
C LEU A 481 -23.32 19.84 -12.17
N TRP A 482 -22.64 18.72 -12.35
CA TRP A 482 -21.78 18.12 -11.33
C TRP A 482 -20.39 17.82 -11.89
N THR A 483 -19.35 18.28 -11.18
CA THR A 483 -17.97 17.90 -11.49
C THR A 483 -17.12 17.74 -10.22
N SER A 484 -16.23 16.76 -10.17
CA SER A 484 -15.30 16.56 -9.04
C SER A 484 -14.09 17.49 -9.08
N ARG A 485 -13.73 18.02 -10.25
CA ARG A 485 -12.62 18.97 -10.43
C ARG A 485 -12.84 19.80 -11.70
N TRP A 486 -12.76 21.11 -11.55
CA TRP A 486 -12.80 22.08 -12.63
C TRP A 486 -11.46 22.79 -12.78
N THR A 487 -10.86 22.72 -13.98
CA THR A 487 -9.60 23.39 -14.30
C THR A 487 -9.74 24.15 -15.62
N TRP A 488 -9.44 25.45 -15.60
CA TRP A 488 -9.70 26.33 -16.73
C TRP A 488 -8.55 27.31 -16.97
N SER A 489 -8.17 27.45 -18.24
CA SER A 489 -7.23 28.48 -18.72
C SER A 489 -7.73 29.14 -20.02
N GLY A 490 -8.16 30.42 -19.98
CA GLY A 490 -8.60 31.15 -21.19
C GLY A 490 -9.41 32.44 -20.93
N VAL A 491 -10.41 32.74 -21.78
CA VAL A 491 -11.41 33.83 -21.59
C VAL A 491 -12.83 33.27 -21.75
N ALA A 492 -13.72 33.53 -20.76
CA ALA A 492 -15.09 33.00 -20.74
C ALA A 492 -16.09 34.10 -20.37
N SER A 493 -17.16 34.24 -21.16
CA SER A 493 -18.16 35.30 -20.97
C SER A 493 -19.30 34.95 -19.99
N GLU A 494 -19.71 33.67 -19.83
CA GLU A 494 -20.82 33.32 -18.90
C GLU A 494 -20.94 31.81 -18.56
N ALA A 495 -21.22 31.47 -17.28
CA ALA A 495 -21.61 30.11 -16.83
C ALA A 495 -22.95 30.15 -16.04
N ARG A 496 -23.99 29.40 -16.49
CA ARG A 496 -25.36 29.54 -15.93
C ARG A 496 -26.16 28.22 -15.79
N ALA A 497 -26.80 28.06 -14.63
CA ALA A 497 -27.91 27.11 -14.41
C ALA A 497 -29.23 27.89 -14.28
N LYS A 498 -30.25 27.59 -15.12
CA LYS A 498 -31.50 28.36 -15.18
C LYS A 498 -32.75 27.49 -15.32
N VAL A 499 -33.73 27.72 -14.43
CA VAL A 499 -35.07 27.12 -14.48
C VAL A 499 -36.13 28.21 -14.67
N ASN A 500 -37.12 27.98 -15.54
CA ASN A 500 -38.13 28.99 -15.87
C ASN A 500 -39.54 28.38 -16.04
N ARG A 501 -40.55 28.98 -15.38
CA ARG A 501 -41.97 28.60 -15.41
C ARG A 501 -42.23 27.13 -15.04
N SER A 502 -41.90 26.74 -13.79
CA SER A 502 -42.15 25.39 -13.26
C SER A 502 -42.53 25.44 -11.77
N PRO A 503 -43.56 24.70 -11.27
CA PRO A 503 -44.13 24.95 -9.94
C PRO A 503 -43.30 24.45 -8.75
N ARG A 504 -42.44 23.43 -8.95
CA ARG A 504 -41.52 22.86 -7.96
C ARG A 504 -40.19 22.46 -8.63
N SER A 505 -39.10 23.16 -8.34
CA SER A 505 -37.83 23.02 -9.08
C SER A 505 -36.58 23.35 -8.25
N ALA A 506 -35.46 22.67 -8.52
CA ALA A 506 -34.14 22.95 -7.95
C ALA A 506 -33.09 23.12 -9.07
N ALA A 507 -32.20 24.10 -8.92
CA ALA A 507 -31.04 24.31 -9.77
C ALA A 507 -29.78 24.25 -8.89
N VAL A 508 -28.92 23.26 -9.16
CA VAL A 508 -27.73 22.99 -8.33
C VAL A 508 -26.49 22.95 -9.22
N LEU A 509 -25.52 23.81 -8.89
CA LEU A 509 -24.17 23.77 -9.44
C LEU A 509 -23.24 23.30 -8.32
N TRP A 510 -22.65 22.10 -8.45
CA TRP A 510 -21.86 21.49 -7.38
C TRP A 510 -20.48 21.06 -7.89
N THR A 511 -19.42 21.53 -7.21
CA THR A 511 -18.05 21.04 -7.43
C THR A 511 -17.25 20.99 -6.12
N SER A 512 -16.33 20.03 -6.01
CA SER A 512 -15.43 19.85 -4.86
C SER A 512 -14.08 20.59 -4.97
N ARG A 513 -13.71 21.14 -6.14
CA ARG A 513 -12.51 22.00 -6.30
C ARG A 513 -12.57 22.86 -7.57
N TRP A 514 -12.37 24.17 -7.40
CA TRP A 514 -12.21 25.14 -8.48
C TRP A 514 -10.75 25.60 -8.62
N THR A 515 -10.19 25.50 -9.83
CA THR A 515 -8.86 26.05 -10.17
C THR A 515 -8.98 26.94 -11.41
N TRP A 516 -8.57 28.20 -11.29
CA TRP A 516 -8.81 29.23 -12.30
C TRP A 516 -7.55 30.04 -12.62
N SER A 517 -7.25 30.21 -13.91
CA SER A 517 -6.22 31.13 -14.42
C SER A 517 -6.69 31.83 -15.71
N GLY A 518 -7.17 33.08 -15.63
CA GLY A 518 -7.60 33.89 -16.79
C GLY A 518 -8.53 35.08 -16.40
N VAL A 519 -9.47 35.51 -17.25
CA VAL A 519 -10.44 36.62 -16.96
C VAL A 519 -11.89 36.12 -17.09
N ALA A 520 -12.75 36.41 -16.11
CA ALA A 520 -14.15 35.97 -16.03
C ALA A 520 -15.04 37.10 -15.49
N SER A 521 -16.19 37.33 -16.12
CA SER A 521 -17.06 38.49 -15.82
C SER A 521 -18.23 38.23 -14.84
N GLU A 522 -18.82 37.02 -14.74
CA GLU A 522 -19.89 36.72 -13.75
C GLU A 522 -20.13 35.20 -13.54
N ALA A 523 -20.50 34.75 -12.32
CA ALA A 523 -21.00 33.41 -12.02
C ALA A 523 -22.30 33.48 -11.18
N ARG A 524 -23.41 32.86 -11.62
CA ARG A 524 -24.74 33.05 -10.98
C ARG A 524 -25.69 31.85 -11.08
N ALA A 525 -26.39 31.52 -9.99
CA ALA A 525 -27.57 30.66 -9.98
C ALA A 525 -28.84 31.51 -9.90
N LYS A 526 -29.82 31.34 -10.81
CA LYS A 526 -31.03 32.18 -10.86
C LYS A 526 -32.30 31.37 -11.16
N VAL A 527 -33.30 31.50 -10.28
CA VAL A 527 -34.67 31.01 -10.49
C VAL A 527 -35.60 32.20 -10.68
N SER A 528 -36.52 32.13 -11.64
CA SER A 528 -37.46 33.22 -11.94
C SER A 528 -38.86 32.70 -12.23
N ARG A 529 -39.87 33.33 -11.62
CA ARG A 529 -41.32 33.04 -11.81
C ARG A 529 -41.72 31.59 -11.45
N SER A 530 -41.40 31.17 -10.22
CA SER A 530 -41.72 29.87 -9.62
C SER A 530 -42.19 30.04 -8.16
N ARG A 531 -43.14 29.21 -7.67
CA ARG A 531 -43.83 29.41 -6.37
C ARG A 531 -43.15 28.75 -5.15
N ARG A 532 -42.30 27.74 -5.31
CA ARG A 532 -41.41 27.15 -4.28
C ARG A 532 -40.09 26.72 -4.93
N SER A 533 -38.96 27.34 -4.58
CA SER A 533 -37.69 27.16 -5.30
C SER A 533 -36.46 27.44 -4.44
N ALA A 534 -35.36 26.73 -4.70
CA ALA A 534 -34.03 26.98 -4.13
C ALA A 534 -32.98 27.10 -5.24
N ALA A 535 -32.08 28.06 -5.10
CA ALA A 535 -30.90 28.24 -5.95
C ALA A 535 -29.67 28.14 -5.05
N VAL A 536 -28.81 27.15 -5.28
CA VAL A 536 -27.65 26.88 -4.42
C VAL A 536 -26.38 26.88 -5.27
N LEU A 537 -25.43 27.70 -4.86
CA LEU A 537 -24.05 27.75 -5.35
C LEU A 537 -23.16 27.35 -4.17
N TRP A 538 -22.45 26.22 -4.26
CA TRP A 538 -21.62 25.72 -3.15
C TRP A 538 -20.31 25.11 -3.65
N THR A 539 -19.22 25.37 -2.93
CA THR A 539 -17.91 24.75 -3.15
C THR A 539 -17.14 24.65 -1.82
N SER A 540 -16.21 23.68 -1.72
CA SER A 540 -15.41 23.44 -0.52
C SER A 540 -14.02 24.10 -0.53
N ARG A 541 -13.48 24.57 -1.68
CA ARG A 541 -12.19 25.32 -1.78
C ARG A 541 -12.12 26.21 -3.03
N TRP A 542 -11.53 27.40 -2.86
CA TRP A 542 -11.15 28.33 -3.94
C TRP A 542 -9.62 28.41 -4.08
N THR A 543 -9.13 28.54 -5.31
CA THR A 543 -7.73 28.92 -5.61
C THR A 543 -7.71 29.93 -6.77
N TRP A 544 -7.07 31.09 -6.55
CA TRP A 544 -7.01 32.24 -7.47
C TRP A 544 -5.55 32.53 -7.85
N SER A 545 -5.30 32.79 -9.14
CA SER A 545 -4.04 33.36 -9.61
C SER A 545 -4.23 34.13 -10.92
N GLY A 546 -3.99 35.45 -10.89
CA GLY A 546 -3.78 36.36 -12.03
C GLY A 546 -3.16 37.66 -11.48
N VAL A 547 -2.32 38.44 -12.16
CA VAL A 547 -1.95 38.59 -13.58
C VAL A 547 -0.42 38.67 -13.67
N ALA A 548 0.16 38.14 -14.75
CA ALA A 548 1.45 38.57 -15.28
C ALA A 548 1.36 38.63 -16.81
N SER A 549 1.83 39.74 -17.38
CA SER A 549 1.94 39.99 -18.82
C SER A 549 3.21 39.34 -19.37
N GLU A 550 2.99 38.44 -20.33
CA GLU A 550 3.95 37.72 -21.20
C GLU A 550 4.91 36.68 -20.57
N ALA A 551 4.74 35.43 -21.04
CA ALA A 551 5.82 34.47 -21.28
C ALA A 551 5.37 33.45 -22.34
N ARG A 552 6.21 33.22 -23.37
CA ARG A 552 6.01 32.19 -24.41
C ARG A 552 6.63 30.86 -23.98
N ALA A 553 5.97 29.75 -24.31
CA ALA A 553 6.61 28.44 -24.45
C ALA A 553 5.92 27.61 -25.54
N LYS A 554 6.72 27.02 -26.42
CA LYS A 554 6.29 26.11 -27.50
C LYS A 554 6.28 24.69 -26.95
N VAL A 555 5.15 23.98 -27.03
CA VAL A 555 5.05 22.57 -26.62
C VAL A 555 4.85 21.71 -27.88
N SER A 556 5.80 20.83 -28.13
CA SER A 556 5.68 19.71 -29.08
C SER A 556 4.85 18.59 -28.46
N ARG A 557 3.76 18.20 -29.15
CA ARG A 557 2.93 16.98 -29.00
C ARG A 557 2.74 16.42 -27.56
N SER A 558 1.53 16.54 -27.04
CA SER A 558 1.04 15.82 -25.86
C SER A 558 1.12 14.29 -26.03
N PRO A 559 1.30 13.51 -24.95
CA PRO A 559 1.28 12.05 -25.02
C PRO A 559 -0.11 11.56 -25.44
N ARG A 560 -0.12 10.63 -26.40
CA ARG A 560 -1.31 9.90 -26.83
C ARG A 560 -1.67 8.86 -25.77
N TYR A 561 -2.96 8.69 -25.53
CA TYR A 561 -3.51 7.69 -24.62
C TYR A 561 -3.30 6.28 -25.20
N PRO A 562 -2.98 5.27 -24.37
CA PRO A 562 -2.80 3.89 -24.83
C PRO A 562 -4.14 3.29 -25.27
N GLY A 563 -4.03 2.46 -26.29
CA GLY A 563 -5.07 2.05 -27.19
C GLY A 563 -5.84 0.79 -26.82
N ALA A 564 -6.28 0.07 -27.86
CA ALA A 564 -7.17 -1.08 -27.74
C ALA A 564 -6.46 -2.26 -27.07
N HIS A 565 -7.26 -3.17 -26.48
CA HIS A 565 -6.72 -4.43 -25.97
C HIS A 565 -6.18 -5.28 -27.11
N VAL A 566 -4.96 -5.79 -26.97
CA VAL A 566 -4.32 -6.67 -27.96
C VAL A 566 -4.01 -8.04 -27.35
N GLU A 567 -3.99 -9.08 -28.18
CA GLU A 567 -3.76 -10.44 -27.68
C GLU A 567 -2.29 -10.70 -27.31
N SER A 568 -1.34 -10.13 -28.07
CA SER A 568 0.09 -10.36 -27.86
C SER A 568 0.93 -9.15 -28.27
N PHE A 569 2.13 -9.08 -27.71
CA PHE A 569 3.18 -8.15 -28.13
C PHE A 569 4.35 -8.91 -28.78
N PRO A 570 5.15 -8.24 -29.65
CA PRO A 570 6.47 -8.71 -30.02
C PRO A 570 7.35 -8.94 -28.77
N ASP A 571 8.29 -9.88 -28.84
CA ASP A 571 9.06 -10.32 -27.67
C ASP A 571 9.78 -9.18 -26.94
N ALA A 572 10.43 -8.27 -27.67
CA ALA A 572 11.11 -7.14 -27.07
C ALA A 572 10.15 -6.17 -26.36
N VAL A 573 8.96 -5.97 -26.93
CA VAL A 573 7.90 -5.11 -26.38
C VAL A 573 7.32 -5.73 -25.12
N GLU A 574 7.10 -7.05 -25.10
CA GLU A 574 6.61 -7.79 -23.94
C GLU A 574 7.58 -7.71 -22.77
N VAL A 575 8.88 -7.86 -23.04
CA VAL A 575 9.95 -7.74 -22.04
C VAL A 575 9.99 -6.34 -21.41
N ARG A 576 9.91 -5.28 -22.20
CA ARG A 576 9.84 -3.92 -21.65
C ARG A 576 8.55 -3.68 -20.89
N ALA A 577 7.41 -4.12 -21.43
CA ALA A 577 6.10 -3.93 -20.82
C ALA A 577 6.02 -4.53 -19.42
N VAL A 578 6.57 -5.73 -19.18
CA VAL A 578 6.53 -6.34 -17.84
C VAL A 578 7.37 -5.56 -16.82
N ILE A 579 8.53 -5.03 -17.21
CA ILE A 579 9.38 -4.28 -16.29
C ILE A 579 8.83 -2.88 -16.04
N GLU A 580 8.43 -2.15 -17.09
CA GLU A 580 7.86 -0.80 -16.95
C GLU A 580 6.58 -0.83 -16.13
N SER A 581 5.66 -1.77 -16.40
CA SER A 581 4.39 -1.87 -15.67
C SER A 581 4.59 -2.12 -14.17
N GLN A 582 5.47 -3.06 -13.82
CA GLN A 582 5.82 -3.31 -12.43
C GLN A 582 6.42 -2.06 -11.76
N CYS A 583 7.31 -1.33 -12.45
CA CYS A 583 7.91 -0.10 -11.91
C CYS A 583 6.89 1.03 -11.76
N MET A 584 6.02 1.22 -12.75
CA MET A 584 4.98 2.24 -12.74
C MET A 584 3.96 1.97 -11.65
N SER A 585 3.50 0.72 -11.49
CA SER A 585 2.59 0.32 -10.42
C SER A 585 3.18 0.69 -9.05
N ARG A 586 4.44 0.35 -8.78
CA ARG A 586 5.13 0.72 -7.53
C ARG A 586 5.15 2.24 -7.29
N ARG A 587 5.51 3.02 -8.30
CA ARG A 587 5.53 4.49 -8.21
C ARG A 587 4.14 5.05 -7.93
N VAL A 588 3.16 4.63 -8.69
CA VAL A 588 1.76 5.07 -8.59
C VAL A 588 1.19 4.81 -7.20
N HIS A 589 1.34 3.57 -6.70
CA HIS A 589 0.83 3.21 -5.39
C HIS A 589 1.59 3.95 -4.27
N ALA A 590 2.90 4.20 -4.44
CA ALA A 590 3.64 5.03 -3.50
C ALA A 590 3.10 6.46 -3.42
N GLU A 591 2.90 7.11 -4.58
CA GLU A 591 2.32 8.46 -4.67
C GLU A 591 0.90 8.53 -4.08
N ASN A 592 0.10 7.48 -4.26
CA ASN A 592 -1.24 7.37 -3.67
C ASN A 592 -1.23 7.38 -2.14
N LEU A 593 -0.21 6.80 -1.51
CA LEU A 593 0.00 6.80 -0.06
C LEU A 593 0.61 8.11 0.47
N GLY A 594 0.91 9.07 -0.41
CA GLY A 594 1.43 10.38 -0.05
C GLY A 594 2.93 10.55 -0.22
N TYR A 595 3.63 9.57 -0.78
CA TYR A 595 5.03 9.73 -1.18
C TYR A 595 5.12 10.77 -2.32
N ASN A 596 6.17 11.59 -2.33
CA ASN A 596 6.40 12.53 -3.42
C ASN A 596 7.83 12.35 -3.92
N ILE A 597 7.98 12.12 -5.22
CA ILE A 597 9.29 12.12 -5.86
C ILE A 597 9.77 13.56 -5.94
N GLY A 598 10.97 13.80 -5.42
CA GLY A 598 11.62 15.11 -5.42
C GLY A 598 13.11 15.03 -5.78
N PRO A 599 13.82 16.17 -5.81
CA PRO A 599 15.23 16.22 -6.18
C PRO A 599 16.16 15.36 -5.30
N GLU A 600 15.78 15.17 -4.03
CA GLU A 600 16.54 14.38 -3.05
C GLU A 600 16.14 12.89 -3.05
N THR A 601 15.17 12.49 -3.87
CA THR A 601 14.72 11.09 -3.92
C THR A 601 15.84 10.17 -4.40
N ARG A 602 16.05 9.09 -3.67
CA ARG A 602 16.90 7.97 -4.08
C ARG A 602 16.09 6.68 -4.04
N VAL A 603 16.33 5.81 -5.01
CA VAL A 603 15.76 4.46 -4.98
C VAL A 603 16.84 3.48 -4.55
N VAL A 604 16.61 2.75 -3.47
CA VAL A 604 17.51 1.71 -2.98
C VAL A 604 16.94 0.34 -3.37
N ALA A 605 17.57 -0.32 -4.33
CA ALA A 605 17.18 -1.64 -4.80
C ALA A 605 17.94 -2.75 -4.04
N THR A 606 17.23 -3.83 -3.74
CA THR A 606 17.79 -5.05 -3.14
C THR A 606 17.08 -6.30 -3.67
N GLY A 607 17.56 -7.49 -3.33
CA GLY A 607 17.00 -8.77 -3.79
C GLY A 607 17.51 -9.20 -5.17
N GLY A 608 17.06 -10.36 -5.64
CA GLY A 608 17.69 -11.06 -6.78
C GLY A 608 17.76 -10.24 -8.08
N ALA A 609 16.69 -9.51 -8.42
CA ALA A 609 16.66 -8.72 -9.65
C ALA A 609 17.46 -7.40 -9.54
N SER A 610 17.93 -7.01 -8.34
CA SER A 610 18.85 -5.88 -8.19
C SER A 610 20.25 -6.17 -8.77
N SER A 611 20.54 -7.41 -9.16
CA SER A 611 21.77 -7.72 -9.91
C SER A 611 21.71 -7.35 -11.40
N ASN A 612 20.52 -7.08 -11.94
CA ASN A 612 20.32 -6.79 -13.37
C ASN A 612 20.30 -5.28 -13.65
N GLN A 613 21.35 -4.77 -14.31
CA GLN A 613 21.52 -3.35 -14.60
C GLN A 613 20.42 -2.77 -15.50
N CYS A 614 19.89 -3.54 -16.45
CA CYS A 614 18.86 -3.07 -17.36
C CYS A 614 17.53 -2.85 -16.63
N ILE A 615 17.18 -3.73 -15.69
CA ILE A 615 16.01 -3.56 -14.82
C ILE A 615 16.17 -2.31 -13.94
N LEU A 616 17.36 -2.12 -13.34
CA LEU A 616 17.63 -0.95 -12.50
C LEU A 616 17.58 0.37 -13.29
N GLN A 617 18.00 0.36 -14.55
CA GLN A 617 17.87 1.54 -15.42
C GLN A 617 16.40 1.91 -15.62
N VAL A 618 15.51 0.94 -15.87
CA VAL A 618 14.07 1.20 -15.99
C VAL A 618 13.47 1.73 -14.69
N ILE A 619 13.91 1.21 -13.54
CA ILE A 619 13.51 1.75 -12.23
C ILE A 619 13.94 3.23 -12.10
N ALA A 620 15.18 3.55 -12.48
CA ALA A 620 15.70 4.91 -12.42
C ALA A 620 14.89 5.86 -13.31
N ASP A 621 14.57 5.43 -14.52
CA ASP A 621 13.78 6.19 -15.48
C ASP A 621 12.34 6.41 -14.95
N VAL A 622 11.67 5.36 -14.46
CA VAL A 622 10.29 5.43 -14.00
C VAL A 622 10.15 6.26 -12.73
N PHE A 623 11.05 6.12 -11.76
CA PHE A 623 11.05 6.95 -10.55
C PHE A 623 11.67 8.33 -10.77
N ASN A 624 12.24 8.58 -11.96
CA ASN A 624 13.01 9.79 -12.26
C ASN A 624 14.03 10.13 -11.16
N ALA A 625 14.74 9.12 -10.67
CA ALA A 625 15.60 9.20 -9.50
C ALA A 625 16.80 8.25 -9.61
N PRO A 626 17.97 8.62 -9.06
CA PRO A 626 19.13 7.72 -9.03
C PRO A 626 18.81 6.44 -8.25
N VAL A 627 19.23 5.30 -8.81
CA VAL A 627 19.08 3.97 -8.20
C VAL A 627 20.42 3.54 -7.62
N PHE A 628 20.34 3.04 -6.39
CA PHE A 628 21.45 2.52 -5.62
C PHE A 628 21.20 1.05 -5.29
N ILE A 629 22.26 0.25 -5.17
CA ILE A 629 22.16 -1.12 -4.64
C ILE A 629 22.67 -1.12 -3.22
N GLN A 630 21.94 -1.82 -2.36
CA GLN A 630 22.38 -2.13 -1.01
C GLN A 630 22.00 -3.57 -0.69
N ASP A 631 23.02 -4.42 -0.57
CA ASP A 631 22.83 -5.79 -0.14
C ASP A 631 23.12 -5.88 1.36
N VAL A 632 22.06 -6.02 2.15
CA VAL A 632 22.16 -6.21 3.60
C VAL A 632 21.50 -7.54 3.92
N ALA A 633 22.31 -8.59 3.94
CA ALA A 633 21.92 -9.85 4.53
C ALA A 633 21.51 -9.60 6.00
N ASN A 634 20.39 -10.20 6.43
CA ASN A 634 19.85 -10.05 7.79
C ASN A 634 19.48 -8.60 8.18
N SER A 635 18.94 -7.82 7.24
CA SER A 635 18.52 -6.42 7.44
C SER A 635 17.71 -6.19 8.72
N ALA A 636 16.75 -7.06 9.03
CA ALA A 636 15.96 -6.95 10.26
C ALA A 636 16.80 -7.04 11.55
N ALA A 637 17.73 -8.00 11.61
CA ALA A 637 18.61 -8.18 12.76
C ALA A 637 19.60 -7.01 12.89
N LEU A 638 20.22 -6.60 11.77
CA LEU A 638 21.15 -5.46 11.74
C LEU A 638 20.46 -4.16 12.14
N GLY A 639 19.26 -3.90 11.61
CA GLY A 639 18.48 -2.72 11.96
C GLY A 639 18.07 -2.69 13.42
N CYS A 640 17.78 -3.85 14.03
CA CYS A 640 17.54 -3.92 15.46
C CYS A 640 18.81 -3.67 16.28
N ALA A 641 19.99 -4.10 15.81
CA ALA A 641 21.25 -3.72 16.46
C ALA A 641 21.50 -2.20 16.39
N TYR A 642 21.22 -1.55 15.25
CA TYR A 642 21.25 -0.10 15.13
C TYR A 642 20.25 0.58 16.06
N ARG A 643 19.02 0.08 16.16
CA ARG A 643 18.00 0.59 17.08
C ARG A 643 18.39 0.42 18.54
N ALA A 644 19.03 -0.69 18.92
CA ALA A 644 19.57 -0.90 20.25
C ALA A 644 20.62 0.17 20.59
N LYS A 645 21.56 0.44 19.67
CA LYS A 645 22.53 1.54 19.79
C LYS A 645 21.83 2.90 19.87
N HIS A 646 20.84 3.16 19.02
CA HIS A 646 20.08 4.41 18.99
C HIS A 646 19.37 4.71 20.31
N GLY A 647 18.69 3.72 20.89
CA GLY A 647 18.03 3.85 22.18
C GLY A 647 19.00 4.21 23.31
N CYS A 648 20.26 3.77 23.22
CA CYS A 648 21.29 4.07 24.22
C CYS A 648 21.84 5.50 24.14
N LEU A 649 21.74 6.17 23.00
CA LEU A 649 22.26 7.53 22.78
C LEU A 649 21.33 8.63 23.30
N GLY A 650 20.12 8.29 23.76
CA GLY A 650 19.15 9.23 24.32
C GLY A 650 18.25 9.90 23.26
N PRO A 651 17.17 10.58 23.69
CA PRO A 651 16.05 10.99 22.83
C PRO A 651 16.40 12.06 21.77
N ASN A 652 17.45 12.84 21.96
CA ASN A 652 17.76 13.97 21.06
C ASN A 652 18.70 13.60 19.91
N VAL A 653 19.22 12.37 19.88
CA VAL A 653 20.12 11.91 18.82
C VAL A 653 19.30 11.37 17.64
N PRO A 654 19.45 11.90 16.42
CA PRO A 654 18.78 11.37 15.23
C PRO A 654 19.38 10.02 14.82
N PHE A 655 18.56 9.14 14.24
CA PHE A 655 19.02 7.82 13.81
C PHE A 655 20.15 7.89 12.77
N SER A 656 20.21 8.96 11.95
CA SER A 656 21.28 9.18 10.97
C SER A 656 22.68 9.20 11.59
N GLN A 657 22.85 9.65 12.84
CA GLN A 657 24.15 9.60 13.55
C GLN A 657 24.54 8.20 14.01
N VAL A 658 23.60 7.26 14.04
CA VAL A 658 23.86 5.86 14.44
C VAL A 658 24.52 5.09 13.30
N VAL A 659 24.11 5.42 12.07
CA VAL A 659 24.43 4.77 10.80
C VAL A 659 25.36 5.62 9.92
N ASP A 660 25.91 6.71 10.45
CA ASP A 660 26.81 7.63 9.75
C ASP A 660 28.07 6.97 9.17
N LYS A 661 28.55 5.93 9.86
CA LYS A 661 29.72 5.12 9.46
C LYS A 661 29.36 3.92 8.58
N CYS A 662 28.08 3.71 8.26
CA CYS A 662 27.69 2.68 7.31
C CYS A 662 28.16 3.08 5.90
N ALA A 663 28.56 2.09 5.10
CA ALA A 663 28.92 2.35 3.71
C ALA A 663 27.70 2.93 2.98
N ASP A 664 27.90 4.06 2.30
CA ASP A 664 26.88 4.60 1.41
C ASP A 664 26.57 3.57 0.32
N PRO A 665 25.29 3.41 -0.06
CA PRO A 665 24.92 2.48 -1.11
C PRO A 665 25.52 2.95 -2.45
N VAL A 666 25.78 2.01 -3.35
CA VAL A 666 26.47 2.30 -4.62
C VAL A 666 25.46 2.73 -5.67
N CYS A 667 25.63 3.91 -6.26
CA CYS A 667 24.80 4.35 -7.38
C CYS A 667 25.14 3.53 -8.62
N VAL A 668 24.13 2.92 -9.23
CA VAL A 668 24.31 2.02 -10.38
C VAL A 668 23.53 2.43 -11.61
N ALA A 669 22.47 3.22 -11.44
CA ALA A 669 21.72 3.79 -12.55
C ALA A 669 21.27 5.22 -12.22
N ARG A 670 21.18 6.05 -13.26
CA ARG A 670 20.65 7.41 -13.18
C ARG A 670 19.55 7.56 -14.23
N PRO A 671 18.51 8.37 -13.97
CA PRO A 671 17.43 8.55 -14.94
C PRO A 671 17.98 9.08 -16.26
N THR A 672 17.55 8.47 -17.35
CA THR A 672 17.87 8.90 -18.70
C THR A 672 17.26 10.28 -18.96
N PRO A 673 17.97 11.22 -19.62
CA PRO A 673 17.42 12.53 -19.95
C PRO A 673 16.06 12.43 -20.66
N GLY A 674 15.04 13.12 -20.14
CA GLY A 674 13.68 13.10 -20.67
C GLY A 674 12.76 11.97 -20.15
N ALA A 675 13.27 11.10 -19.26
CA ALA A 675 12.47 10.06 -18.62
C ALA A 675 11.27 10.64 -17.84
N ASP A 676 11.45 11.79 -17.19
CA ASP A 676 10.41 12.53 -16.47
C ASP A 676 9.16 12.77 -17.34
N LYS A 677 9.34 13.17 -18.60
CA LYS A 677 8.24 13.47 -19.53
C LYS A 677 7.52 12.21 -20.01
N VAL A 678 8.29 11.14 -20.29
CA VAL A 678 7.75 9.89 -20.84
C VAL A 678 7.07 9.07 -19.74
N CYS A 679 7.78 8.78 -18.66
CA CYS A 679 7.30 7.90 -17.60
C CYS A 679 6.16 8.53 -16.79
N THR A 680 6.19 9.85 -16.53
CA THR A 680 5.09 10.51 -15.80
C THR A 680 3.77 10.43 -16.57
N ALA A 681 3.81 10.65 -17.90
CA ALA A 681 2.63 10.52 -18.75
C ALA A 681 2.06 9.08 -18.75
N LEU A 682 2.94 8.08 -18.75
CA LEU A 682 2.54 6.67 -18.72
C LEU A 682 2.00 6.23 -17.37
N CYS A 683 2.57 6.72 -16.26
CA CYS A 683 2.03 6.47 -14.91
C CYS A 683 0.59 6.97 -14.79
N GLU A 684 0.27 8.15 -15.32
CA GLU A 684 -1.11 8.67 -15.35
C GLU A 684 -2.06 7.74 -16.12
N CYS A 685 -1.59 7.13 -17.20
CA CYS A 685 -2.38 6.19 -18.00
C CYS A 685 -2.57 4.84 -17.29
N SER A 686 -1.53 4.31 -16.65
CA SER A 686 -1.59 3.04 -15.89
C SER A 686 -2.60 3.13 -14.75
N ILE A 687 -2.61 4.25 -14.01
CA ILE A 687 -3.58 4.52 -12.92
C ILE A 687 -5.02 4.32 -13.39
N GLN A 688 -5.36 4.83 -14.57
CA GLN A 688 -6.72 4.79 -15.07
C GLN A 688 -7.18 3.35 -15.36
N ARG A 689 -6.27 2.49 -15.83
CA ARG A 689 -6.57 1.08 -16.12
C ARG A 689 -6.65 0.23 -14.85
N ASP A 690 -5.74 0.42 -13.90
CA ASP A 690 -5.81 -0.29 -12.61
C ASP A 690 -7.16 -0.06 -11.91
N VAL A 691 -7.69 1.18 -11.98
CA VAL A 691 -9.02 1.52 -11.45
C VAL A 691 -10.15 0.82 -12.21
N GLU A 692 -10.09 0.75 -13.55
CA GLU A 692 -11.10 0.07 -14.37
C GLU A 692 -11.20 -1.42 -13.99
N TYR A 693 -10.07 -2.13 -13.87
CA TYR A 693 -10.06 -3.55 -13.55
C TYR A 693 -10.33 -3.84 -12.06
N ALA A 694 -9.82 -3.01 -11.13
CA ALA A 694 -10.10 -3.15 -9.70
C ALA A 694 -11.59 -2.99 -9.36
N SER A 695 -12.32 -2.19 -10.15
CA SER A 695 -13.76 -1.97 -9.96
C SER A 695 -14.65 -3.14 -10.45
N GLY A 696 -14.05 -4.19 -11.03
CA GLY A 696 -14.80 -5.32 -11.56
C GLY A 696 -15.75 -4.92 -12.70
N SER A 697 -15.45 -3.84 -13.44
CA SER A 697 -16.31 -3.34 -14.51
C SER A 697 -16.24 -4.22 -15.77
N SER A 698 -16.66 -5.48 -15.66
CA SER A 698 -17.58 -6.00 -16.66
C SER A 698 -18.89 -5.19 -16.53
N ARG A 699 -19.64 -5.05 -17.62
CA ARG A 699 -20.76 -4.10 -17.81
C ARG A 699 -21.87 -4.06 -16.73
N CYS A 700 -21.81 -4.84 -15.65
CA CYS A 700 -22.80 -4.92 -14.56
C CYS A 700 -22.56 -4.01 -13.34
N ALA A 701 -21.35 -3.47 -13.11
CA ALA A 701 -21.13 -2.52 -11.99
C ALA A 701 -21.83 -1.15 -12.15
N GLN A 702 -22.55 -0.97 -13.27
CA GLN A 702 -23.39 0.20 -13.56
C GLN A 702 -24.69 0.27 -12.75
N HIS A 703 -25.05 -0.74 -11.94
CA HIS A 703 -26.33 -0.77 -11.21
C HIS A 703 -26.26 -0.51 -9.68
N CYS A 704 -25.13 -0.69 -9.00
CA CYS A 704 -25.09 -0.63 -7.52
C CYS A 704 -24.86 0.76 -6.92
N VAL A 705 -24.55 1.79 -7.72
CA VAL A 705 -24.35 3.16 -7.20
C VAL A 705 -25.67 3.83 -6.79
N CYS A 706 -26.82 3.26 -7.16
CA CYS A 706 -28.14 3.71 -6.70
C CYS A 706 -28.40 3.40 -5.21
N THR A 707 -27.75 2.40 -4.61
CA THR A 707 -27.98 2.02 -3.21
C THR A 707 -27.36 3.02 -2.23
N ALA A 708 -26.28 3.70 -2.62
CA ALA A 708 -25.62 4.74 -1.82
C ALA A 708 -26.49 5.99 -1.57
N LEU A 709 -27.56 6.18 -2.34
CA LEU A 709 -28.52 7.26 -2.14
C LEU A 709 -29.62 6.93 -1.12
N CYS A 710 -29.77 5.66 -0.72
CA CYS A 710 -30.75 5.26 0.31
C CYS A 710 -30.25 5.50 1.74
N GLU A 711 -28.96 5.31 2.02
CA GLU A 711 -28.42 5.37 3.38
C GLU A 711 -28.25 6.81 3.92
N CYS A 712 -28.21 7.83 3.05
CA CYS A 712 -28.14 9.24 3.45
C CYS A 712 -29.46 9.82 3.97
N SER A 713 -30.54 9.05 4.12
CA SER A 713 -31.89 9.56 4.46
C SER A 713 -32.30 9.41 5.94
N ARG A 714 -31.41 8.97 6.84
CA ARG A 714 -31.74 8.75 8.27
C ARG A 714 -31.54 9.96 9.20
N GLN A 715 -31.67 11.19 8.71
CA GLN A 715 -31.89 12.35 9.58
C GLN A 715 -33.14 13.12 9.15
N ARG A 716 -34.03 13.31 10.12
CA ARG A 716 -35.41 13.77 9.98
C ARG A 716 -35.45 15.16 9.37
N ASP A 717 -35.95 15.24 8.15
CA ASP A 717 -37.16 15.98 7.77
C ASP A 717 -37.29 15.92 6.23
N VAL A 718 -38.51 16.15 5.73
CA VAL A 718 -38.88 16.32 4.33
C VAL A 718 -39.45 15.06 3.64
N GLU A 719 -40.77 14.88 3.80
CA GLU A 719 -41.69 13.99 3.07
C GLU A 719 -41.68 14.14 1.52
N TYR A 720 -40.77 14.93 0.95
CA TYR A 720 -40.65 15.15 -0.49
C TYR A 720 -39.63 14.25 -1.19
N VAL A 721 -38.69 13.66 -0.45
CA VAL A 721 -37.64 12.77 -0.98
C VAL A 721 -38.14 11.32 -1.13
N SER A 722 -39.04 10.88 -0.23
CA SER A 722 -39.68 9.56 -0.24
C SER A 722 -40.35 9.21 -1.58
N GLY A 723 -41.09 10.15 -2.17
CA GLY A 723 -41.79 9.91 -3.45
C GLY A 723 -40.89 9.91 -4.70
N ILE A 724 -39.63 10.34 -4.61
CA ILE A 724 -38.65 10.23 -5.71
C ILE A 724 -37.95 8.87 -5.64
N VAL A 725 -37.68 8.39 -4.43
CA VAL A 725 -37.09 7.06 -4.20
C VAL A 725 -38.03 5.95 -4.66
N GLN A 726 -39.34 6.03 -4.35
CA GLN A 726 -40.31 5.01 -4.80
C GLN A 726 -40.43 4.88 -6.33
N VAL A 727 -40.27 5.98 -7.08
CA VAL A 727 -40.30 5.95 -8.56
C VAL A 727 -39.02 5.34 -9.13
N CYS A 728 -37.88 5.51 -8.45
CA CYS A 728 -36.63 4.86 -8.82
C CYS A 728 -36.61 3.37 -8.47
N THR A 729 -37.24 2.97 -7.36
CA THR A 729 -37.39 1.55 -6.97
C THR A 729 -38.30 0.78 -7.95
N ALA A 730 -39.46 1.35 -8.33
CA ALA A 730 -40.38 0.73 -9.28
C ALA A 730 -39.80 0.59 -10.71
N LEU A 731 -38.86 1.46 -11.09
CA LEU A 731 -38.14 1.35 -12.36
C LEU A 731 -37.02 0.29 -12.33
N CYS A 732 -36.41 0.03 -11.17
CA CYS A 732 -35.42 -1.03 -10.99
C CYS A 732 -36.07 -2.44 -10.92
N GLU A 733 -37.23 -2.59 -10.28
CA GLU A 733 -37.95 -3.88 -10.21
C GLU A 733 -38.42 -4.37 -11.59
N CYS A 734 -38.83 -3.46 -12.48
CA CYS A 734 -39.19 -3.78 -13.87
C CYS A 734 -38.01 -4.26 -14.75
N SER A 735 -36.76 -3.99 -14.35
CA SER A 735 -35.55 -4.45 -15.06
C SER A 735 -34.93 -5.73 -14.47
N GLY A 736 -35.36 -6.15 -13.27
CA GLY A 736 -34.89 -7.39 -12.61
C GLY A 736 -35.71 -8.63 -12.94
N GLN A 737 -36.86 -8.51 -13.62
CA GLN A 737 -37.78 -9.62 -13.91
C GLN A 737 -37.61 -10.28 -15.30
N ARG A 738 -36.47 -10.11 -15.98
CA ARG A 738 -36.22 -10.77 -17.28
C ARG A 738 -35.21 -11.92 -17.28
N ASP A 739 -34.69 -12.31 -16.13
CA ASP A 739 -33.78 -13.47 -16.04
C ASP A 739 -34.20 -14.46 -14.93
N VAL A 740 -35.49 -14.75 -14.78
CA VAL A 740 -35.98 -15.94 -14.05
C VAL A 740 -37.30 -16.40 -14.69
N GLU A 741 -37.44 -17.72 -14.85
CA GLU A 741 -38.64 -18.50 -15.24
C GLU A 741 -38.96 -18.72 -16.74
N TYR A 742 -38.21 -19.67 -17.32
CA TYR A 742 -38.85 -20.80 -18.02
C TYR A 742 -38.96 -21.98 -17.04
N ALA A 743 -40.00 -21.96 -16.19
CA ALA A 743 -40.63 -23.16 -15.62
C ALA A 743 -42.00 -22.79 -15.05
N SER A 744 -43.06 -23.30 -15.69
CA SER A 744 -44.45 -23.45 -15.23
C SER A 744 -45.30 -22.22 -14.85
N GLY A 745 -46.35 -21.99 -15.66
CA GLY A 745 -47.73 -22.02 -15.15
C GLY A 745 -48.41 -20.74 -14.63
N SER A 746 -49.31 -20.20 -15.45
CA SER A 746 -50.57 -19.52 -15.08
C SER A 746 -50.59 -18.21 -14.24
N SER A 747 -50.80 -17.12 -14.98
CA SER A 747 -51.94 -16.18 -14.89
C SER A 747 -52.15 -15.23 -13.69
N ARG A 748 -52.33 -13.96 -14.07
CA ARG A 748 -53.19 -12.91 -13.47
C ARG A 748 -52.71 -12.24 -12.18
N CYS A 749 -52.12 -11.05 -12.32
CA CYS A 749 -52.65 -9.82 -11.72
C CYS A 749 -51.88 -8.58 -12.20
N ALA A 750 -52.36 -8.00 -13.30
CA ALA A 750 -52.10 -6.62 -13.67
C ALA A 750 -53.37 -5.83 -13.34
N GLN A 751 -53.38 -5.07 -12.24
CA GLN A 751 -54.36 -4.00 -11.98
C GLN A 751 -53.96 -3.18 -10.73
N HIS A 752 -52.92 -2.33 -10.87
CA HIS A 752 -52.85 -0.96 -10.34
C HIS A 752 -51.41 -0.42 -10.36
N CYS A 753 -51.07 0.34 -11.41
CA CYS A 753 -50.05 1.39 -11.41
C CYS A 753 -50.35 2.41 -12.52
#